data_AF-A0A8J6BE17-F1
#
_entry.id   AF-A0A8J6BE17-F1
#
_cell.length_a   1.000
_cell.length_b   1.000
_cell.length_c   1.000
_cell.angle_alpha   90.00
_cell.angle_beta   90.00
_cell.angle_gamma   90.00
#
_symmetry.space_group_name_H-M   'P 1'
#
loop_
_entity.id
_entity.type
_entity.pdbx_description
1 polymer ?
#
loop_
_entity_poly.entity_id
_entity_poly.type
_entity_poly.pdbx_seq_one_letter_code
_entity_poly.pdbx_strand_id
1 'polypeptide(L)'
;MAITALESRLATSEEDIVLLKEQRELQAEEIRKADSMQETFEEKLVEFAKKRAQVDRDIVTARQGLEARNIAYTRQHEALEMKRRQRMDHEATLRGLQAEIRASQLSQATMQQRVRQIDQTIVTERRKLADSKQRNAALDEEAVELADALEAMSRDTEQSRAEASKALREKEQEDKAYRKAVEEKRKLEEELSEKQNDVRGLSAETAQYQTDTRKMMDEIYGTHEEIAKTENDIARLRMDQMSIDGRIMKLSAFHDELEAEISSQQDLLSQYDRQMTQMTDEIAKRSKEQDALNKKLGELTKRGVDENTGPLESTIASLTNEIQHVADESELLQQRWLSAQAQSVSTKGEIEATRAKLDSVSRDLSTLATKRDRLNAAVDEFNRQIKTLARTANDLHLRHQGLNEQLAAQKAAQEKRSSEVRTLEMEMAGELAAWEEKYAQLDEKRLALETAHDLARENLALSEAENMQIQRNLTMQKEMQEALDPKEGQGELEMLRREITRMKKNLSDLEKSINELKRRTMLQLQRNKNELDKSIAQIINRDKLKRTGQPTRSVDNEIKALHNKKAELQAEVENAEAMNRALLAERAKIDAALESMHSEFNETTAAIAQADKDKRRLIETKAVLDKATHVIEGFQKLYANADSLLAQVGEPEEVAQRFERYTAGVRGVIQRLTEILEDGDLATNAKVRLSTLVRSCRGTLLGCAMQLDGAGRIEEMLDDAEAVERLLTQKE
;
A
#
# COMPACT_ATOMS: atom_id res chain seq x y z
N MET A 1 -164.62 -107.34 118.34
CA MET A 1 -163.62 -106.29 118.67
C MET A 1 -162.16 -106.70 118.47
N ALA A 2 -161.81 -107.92 118.01
CA ALA A 2 -160.39 -108.32 117.86
C ALA A 2 -159.84 -108.26 116.42
N ILE A 3 -160.68 -108.45 115.39
CA ILE A 3 -160.21 -108.61 113.99
C ILE A 3 -159.87 -107.26 113.34
N THR A 4 -160.74 -106.25 113.50
CA THR A 4 -160.58 -104.91 112.90
C THR A 4 -159.34 -104.14 113.35
N ALA A 5 -158.68 -104.53 114.45
CA ALA A 5 -157.46 -103.88 114.93
C ALA A 5 -156.18 -104.42 114.27
N LEU A 6 -156.21 -105.63 113.69
CA LEU A 6 -155.06 -106.23 113.01
C LEU A 6 -154.99 -105.82 111.53
N GLU A 7 -156.14 -105.74 110.85
CA GLU A 7 -156.25 -105.29 109.46
C GLU A 7 -155.69 -103.86 109.29
N SER A 8 -155.98 -102.97 110.25
CA SER A 8 -155.43 -101.61 110.27
C SER A 8 -153.91 -101.54 110.40
N ARG A 9 -153.25 -102.49 111.06
CA ARG A 9 -151.78 -102.51 111.22
C ARG A 9 -151.06 -103.12 110.01
N LEU A 10 -151.74 -104.00 109.26
CA LEU A 10 -151.19 -104.57 108.03
C LEU A 10 -151.09 -103.48 106.95
N ALA A 11 -152.16 -102.71 106.74
CA ALA A 11 -152.19 -101.62 105.77
C ALA A 11 -151.06 -100.59 105.97
N THR A 12 -150.84 -100.13 107.22
CA THR A 12 -149.74 -99.20 107.52
C THR A 12 -148.35 -99.80 107.24
N SER A 13 -148.18 -101.11 107.44
CA SER A 13 -146.90 -101.77 107.15
C SER A 13 -146.67 -101.96 105.64
N GLU A 14 -147.72 -102.03 104.83
CA GLU A 14 -147.60 -102.09 103.37
C GLU A 14 -147.27 -100.70 102.80
N GLU A 15 -147.86 -99.63 103.32
CA GLU A 15 -147.50 -98.24 102.98
C GLU A 15 -146.02 -97.93 103.31
N ASP A 16 -145.53 -98.30 104.50
CA ASP A 16 -144.11 -98.11 104.87
C ASP A 16 -143.15 -98.85 103.92
N ILE A 17 -143.52 -100.04 103.44
CA ILE A 17 -142.71 -100.82 102.49
C ILE A 17 -142.66 -100.15 101.11
N VAL A 18 -143.75 -99.51 100.66
CA VAL A 18 -143.77 -98.73 99.41
C VAL A 18 -142.88 -97.50 99.55
N LEU A 19 -143.03 -96.73 100.64
CA LEU A 19 -142.24 -95.52 100.88
C LEU A 19 -140.73 -95.80 100.94
N LEU A 20 -140.32 -96.88 101.60
CA LEU A 20 -138.91 -97.28 101.68
C LEU A 20 -138.34 -97.78 100.34
N LYS A 21 -139.19 -98.33 99.44
CA LYS A 21 -138.77 -98.67 98.08
C LYS A 21 -138.54 -97.42 97.23
N GLU A 22 -139.47 -96.45 97.27
CA GLU A 22 -139.31 -95.16 96.57
C GLU A 22 -138.07 -94.41 97.07
N GLN A 23 -137.84 -94.33 98.39
CA GLN A 23 -136.62 -93.73 98.94
C GLN A 23 -135.35 -94.42 98.44
N ARG A 24 -135.36 -95.75 98.33
CA ARG A 24 -134.19 -96.51 97.86
C ARG A 24 -133.94 -96.35 96.36
N GLU A 25 -134.98 -96.20 95.53
CA GLU A 25 -134.82 -95.84 94.12
C GLU A 25 -134.31 -94.42 93.94
N LEU A 26 -134.82 -93.45 94.71
CA LEU A 26 -134.32 -92.06 94.71
C LEU A 26 -132.84 -91.99 95.09
N GLN A 27 -132.42 -92.68 96.16
CA GLN A 27 -131.01 -92.75 96.54
C GLN A 27 -130.14 -93.42 95.47
N ALA A 28 -130.63 -94.45 94.79
CA ALA A 28 -129.92 -95.10 93.69
C ALA A 28 -129.78 -94.19 92.45
N GLU A 29 -130.77 -93.33 92.17
CA GLU A 29 -130.64 -92.28 91.16
C GLU A 29 -129.65 -91.19 91.54
N GLU A 30 -129.67 -90.72 92.80
CA GLU A 30 -128.73 -89.69 93.27
C GLU A 30 -127.28 -90.19 93.20
N ILE A 31 -127.01 -91.44 93.60
CA ILE A 31 -125.67 -92.05 93.47
C ILE A 31 -125.25 -92.12 92.00
N ARG A 32 -126.13 -92.58 91.08
CA ARG A 32 -125.81 -92.59 89.63
C ARG A 32 -125.52 -91.19 89.07
N LYS A 33 -126.24 -90.17 89.54
CA LYS A 33 -125.99 -88.76 89.17
C LYS A 33 -124.66 -88.26 89.74
N ALA A 34 -124.27 -88.68 90.94
CA ALA A 34 -122.97 -88.36 91.52
C ALA A 34 -121.81 -89.04 90.78
N ASP A 35 -121.89 -90.35 90.51
CA ASP A 35 -120.88 -91.12 89.81
C ASP A 35 -120.62 -90.57 88.39
N SER A 36 -121.69 -90.33 87.62
CA SER A 36 -121.58 -89.73 86.28
C SER A 36 -121.02 -88.29 86.31
N MET A 37 -121.33 -87.49 87.35
CA MET A 37 -120.66 -86.20 87.53
C MET A 37 -119.17 -86.38 87.81
N GLN A 38 -118.77 -87.31 88.68
CA GLN A 38 -117.37 -87.57 89.00
C GLN A 38 -116.58 -88.02 87.76
N GLU A 39 -117.12 -88.95 86.96
CA GLU A 39 -116.50 -89.42 85.72
C GLU A 39 -116.24 -88.25 84.75
N THR A 40 -117.21 -87.35 84.54
CA THR A 40 -116.99 -86.15 83.71
C THR A 40 -116.01 -85.13 84.30
N PHE A 41 -115.78 -85.12 85.63
CA PHE A 41 -114.73 -84.31 86.25
C PHE A 41 -113.34 -84.92 86.05
N GLU A 42 -113.22 -86.24 86.19
CA GLU A 42 -111.96 -86.96 85.95
C GLU A 42 -111.52 -86.87 84.48
N GLU A 43 -112.44 -87.02 83.52
CA GLU A 43 -112.18 -86.78 82.10
C GLU A 43 -111.64 -85.36 81.84
N LYS A 44 -112.26 -84.33 82.43
CA LYS A 44 -111.81 -82.93 82.31
C LYS A 44 -110.44 -82.72 82.96
N LEU A 45 -110.15 -83.34 84.10
CA LEU A 45 -108.83 -83.26 84.73
C LEU A 45 -107.74 -83.88 83.85
N VAL A 46 -108.03 -85.03 83.21
CA VAL A 46 -107.13 -85.64 82.22
C VAL A 46 -106.96 -84.74 80.99
N GLU A 47 -108.02 -84.08 80.51
CA GLU A 47 -107.93 -83.12 79.41
C GLU A 47 -107.09 -81.89 79.77
N PHE A 48 -107.27 -81.32 80.97
CA PHE A 48 -106.45 -80.22 81.48
C PHE A 48 -104.98 -80.61 81.65
N ALA A 49 -104.69 -81.82 82.14
CA ALA A 49 -103.33 -82.34 82.23
C ALA A 49 -102.67 -82.48 80.85
N LYS A 50 -103.40 -83.02 79.86
CA LYS A 50 -102.94 -83.09 78.46
C LYS A 50 -102.66 -81.71 77.86
N LYS A 51 -103.58 -80.74 78.05
CA LYS A 51 -103.41 -79.35 77.59
C LYS A 51 -102.18 -78.68 78.23
N ARG A 52 -102.00 -78.82 79.55
CA ARG A 52 -100.82 -78.27 80.26
C ARG A 52 -99.52 -78.88 79.74
N ALA A 53 -99.44 -80.20 79.62
CA ALA A 53 -98.27 -80.89 79.09
C ALA A 53 -98.01 -80.61 77.59
N GLN A 54 -98.98 -80.06 76.86
CA GLN A 54 -98.78 -79.55 75.50
C GLN A 54 -98.22 -78.13 75.52
N VAL A 55 -98.81 -77.22 76.32
CA VAL A 55 -98.28 -75.85 76.51
C VAL A 55 -96.82 -75.86 76.99
N ASP A 56 -96.47 -76.74 77.93
CA ASP A 56 -95.08 -76.86 78.42
C ASP A 56 -94.11 -77.31 77.30
N ARG A 57 -94.55 -78.19 76.39
CA ARG A 57 -93.78 -78.60 75.20
C ARG A 57 -93.65 -77.47 74.17
N ASP A 58 -94.73 -76.71 73.95
CA ASP A 58 -94.73 -75.57 73.04
C ASP A 58 -93.80 -74.45 73.54
N ILE A 59 -93.77 -74.19 74.86
CA ILE A 59 -92.85 -73.24 75.50
C ILE A 59 -91.39 -73.68 75.34
N VAL A 60 -91.07 -74.95 75.59
CA VAL A 60 -89.69 -75.48 75.40
C VAL A 60 -89.26 -75.34 73.94
N THR A 61 -90.15 -75.66 72.99
CA THR A 61 -89.90 -75.56 71.54
C THR A 61 -89.70 -74.10 71.12
N ALA A 62 -90.52 -73.17 71.62
CA ALA A 62 -90.36 -71.73 71.39
C ALA A 62 -89.04 -71.18 71.96
N ARG A 63 -88.62 -71.66 73.15
CA ARG A 63 -87.34 -71.26 73.76
C ARG A 63 -86.14 -71.75 72.95
N GLN A 64 -86.16 -73.00 72.49
CA GLN A 64 -85.12 -73.54 71.60
C GLN A 64 -85.08 -72.77 70.26
N GLY A 65 -86.24 -72.40 69.71
CA GLY A 65 -86.33 -71.53 68.53
C GLY A 65 -85.72 -70.14 68.75
N LEU A 66 -85.95 -69.53 69.91
CA LEU A 66 -85.34 -68.24 70.29
C LEU A 66 -83.82 -68.35 70.51
N GLU A 67 -83.35 -69.39 71.20
CA GLU A 67 -81.92 -69.65 71.39
C GLU A 67 -81.20 -69.85 70.05
N ALA A 68 -81.77 -70.68 69.15
CA ALA A 68 -81.26 -70.87 67.79
C ALA A 68 -81.25 -69.56 66.98
N ARG A 69 -82.29 -68.72 67.10
CA ARG A 69 -82.35 -67.42 66.42
C ARG A 69 -81.32 -66.43 66.97
N ASN A 70 -81.07 -66.43 68.28
CA ASN A 70 -80.05 -65.58 68.90
C ASN A 70 -78.63 -66.02 68.50
N ILE A 71 -78.37 -67.33 68.40
CA ILE A 71 -77.11 -67.88 67.87
C ILE A 71 -76.92 -67.53 66.38
N ALA A 72 -78.00 -67.59 65.58
CA ALA A 72 -77.95 -67.16 64.18
C ALA A 72 -77.67 -65.64 64.06
N TYR A 73 -78.30 -64.82 64.90
CA TYR A 73 -78.12 -63.36 64.90
C TYR A 73 -76.71 -62.95 65.34
N THR A 74 -76.15 -63.56 66.38
CA THR A 74 -74.76 -63.29 66.83
C THR A 74 -73.76 -63.68 65.74
N ARG A 75 -73.89 -64.87 65.13
CA ARG A 75 -73.06 -65.27 63.97
C ARG A 75 -73.19 -64.31 62.79
N GLN A 76 -74.40 -63.82 62.50
CA GLN A 76 -74.61 -62.82 61.44
C GLN A 76 -73.93 -61.48 61.78
N HIS A 77 -73.99 -61.05 63.04
CA HIS A 77 -73.34 -59.82 63.49
C HIS A 77 -71.81 -59.93 63.49
N GLU A 78 -71.24 -61.06 63.90
CA GLU A 78 -69.81 -61.36 63.82
C GLU A 78 -69.32 -61.38 62.36
N ALA A 79 -70.08 -62.00 61.45
CA ALA A 79 -69.78 -62.00 60.03
C ALA A 79 -69.86 -60.60 59.40
N LEU A 80 -70.81 -59.75 59.84
CA LEU A 80 -70.90 -58.35 59.42
C LEU A 80 -69.72 -57.52 59.94
N GLU A 81 -69.31 -57.70 61.20
CA GLU A 81 -68.13 -57.05 61.77
C GLU A 81 -66.84 -57.47 61.07
N MET A 82 -66.65 -58.76 60.74
CA MET A 82 -65.51 -59.20 59.93
C MET A 82 -65.53 -58.57 58.54
N LYS A 83 -66.68 -58.49 57.87
CA LYS A 83 -66.79 -57.79 56.57
C LYS A 83 -66.56 -56.28 56.67
N ARG A 84 -66.91 -55.64 57.79
CA ARG A 84 -66.59 -54.22 58.06
C ARG A 84 -65.08 -54.02 58.22
N ARG A 85 -64.39 -54.88 58.98
CA ARG A 85 -62.94 -54.84 59.14
C ARG A 85 -62.23 -55.04 57.80
N GLN A 86 -62.56 -56.10 57.07
CA GLN A 86 -62.03 -56.34 55.72
C GLN A 86 -62.26 -55.14 54.78
N ARG A 87 -63.44 -54.50 54.83
CA ARG A 87 -63.69 -53.28 54.06
C ARG A 87 -62.77 -52.13 54.48
N MET A 88 -62.59 -51.88 55.78
CA MET A 88 -61.67 -50.84 56.26
C MET A 88 -60.21 -51.13 55.86
N ASP A 89 -59.78 -52.40 55.92
CA ASP A 89 -58.45 -52.81 55.48
C ASP A 89 -58.27 -52.58 53.97
N HIS A 90 -59.26 -52.94 53.15
CA HIS A 90 -59.27 -52.65 51.71
C HIS A 90 -59.34 -51.15 51.40
N GLU A 91 -60.08 -50.35 52.18
CA GLU A 91 -60.10 -48.89 52.04
C GLU A 91 -58.78 -48.24 52.47
N ALA A 92 -58.04 -48.86 53.40
CA ALA A 92 -56.70 -48.43 53.79
C ALA A 92 -55.66 -48.77 52.71
N THR A 93 -55.68 -49.99 52.14
CA THR A 93 -54.79 -50.35 51.04
C THR A 93 -55.09 -49.56 49.77
N LEU A 94 -56.37 -49.32 49.44
CA LEU A 94 -56.75 -48.45 48.32
C LEU A 94 -56.26 -47.02 48.52
N ARG A 95 -56.32 -46.46 49.74
CA ARG A 95 -55.74 -45.14 50.05
C ARG A 95 -54.21 -45.13 49.93
N GLY A 96 -53.53 -46.19 50.36
CA GLY A 96 -52.08 -46.36 50.16
C GLY A 96 -51.70 -46.38 48.68
N LEU A 97 -52.34 -47.25 47.89
CA LEU A 97 -52.12 -47.35 46.45
C LEU A 97 -52.46 -46.04 45.71
N GLN A 98 -53.51 -45.33 46.12
CA GLN A 98 -53.82 -44.00 45.57
C GLN A 98 -52.72 -42.95 45.89
N ALA A 99 -52.12 -43.02 47.08
CA ALA A 99 -51.00 -42.15 47.43
C ALA A 99 -49.73 -42.49 46.62
N GLU A 100 -49.43 -43.78 46.44
CA GLU A 100 -48.32 -44.26 45.60
C GLU A 100 -48.52 -43.89 44.12
N ILE A 101 -49.73 -44.05 43.58
CA ILE A 101 -50.07 -43.62 42.21
C ILE A 101 -49.87 -42.11 42.06
N ARG A 102 -50.30 -41.28 43.03
CA ARG A 102 -50.08 -39.83 42.99
C ARG A 102 -48.60 -39.47 43.08
N ALA A 103 -47.82 -40.14 43.93
CA ALA A 103 -46.37 -39.93 44.04
C ALA A 103 -45.65 -40.32 42.73
N SER A 104 -46.05 -41.44 42.11
CA SER A 104 -45.56 -41.89 40.81
C SER A 104 -45.93 -40.92 39.69
N GLN A 105 -47.17 -40.43 39.64
CA GLN A 105 -47.62 -39.40 38.69
C GLN A 105 -46.85 -38.08 38.86
N LEU A 106 -46.59 -37.64 40.09
CA LEU A 106 -45.79 -36.45 40.36
C LEU A 106 -44.35 -36.65 39.85
N SER A 107 -43.73 -37.79 40.18
CA SER A 107 -42.41 -38.17 39.69
C SER A 107 -42.36 -38.18 38.15
N GLN A 108 -43.33 -38.82 37.50
CA GLN A 108 -43.46 -38.86 36.05
C GLN A 108 -43.62 -37.47 35.43
N ALA A 109 -44.40 -36.57 36.05
CA ALA A 109 -44.54 -35.19 35.61
C ALA A 109 -43.21 -34.41 35.72
N THR A 110 -42.45 -34.58 36.81
CA THR A 110 -41.11 -33.95 36.93
C THR A 110 -40.12 -34.50 35.92
N MET A 111 -40.18 -35.81 35.61
CA MET A 111 -39.35 -36.41 34.56
C MET A 111 -39.75 -35.92 33.16
N GLN A 112 -41.04 -35.79 32.87
CA GLN A 112 -41.50 -35.19 31.60
C GLN A 112 -41.09 -33.73 31.47
N GLN A 113 -41.08 -32.95 32.55
CA GLN A 113 -40.55 -31.58 32.55
C GLN A 113 -39.04 -31.57 32.25
N ARG A 114 -38.26 -32.46 32.87
CA ARG A 114 -36.82 -32.62 32.59
C ARG A 114 -36.56 -33.04 31.14
N VAL A 115 -37.34 -33.97 30.59
CA VAL A 115 -37.24 -34.37 29.18
C VAL A 115 -37.50 -33.18 28.26
N ARG A 116 -38.55 -32.39 28.49
CA ARG A 116 -38.82 -31.17 27.71
C ARG A 116 -37.68 -30.13 27.80
N GLN A 117 -37.08 -29.96 28.97
CA GLN A 117 -35.91 -29.08 29.14
C GLN A 117 -34.70 -29.61 28.36
N ILE A 118 -34.43 -30.92 28.43
CA ILE A 118 -33.37 -31.58 27.66
C ILE A 118 -33.62 -31.42 26.16
N ASP A 119 -34.83 -31.69 25.66
CA ASP A 119 -35.20 -31.51 24.25
C ASP A 119 -35.00 -30.06 23.79
N GLN A 120 -35.38 -29.08 24.61
CA GLN A 120 -35.11 -27.66 24.34
C GLN A 120 -33.62 -27.38 24.24
N THR A 121 -32.79 -27.88 25.17
CA THR A 121 -31.32 -27.71 25.10
C THR A 121 -30.71 -28.40 23.87
N ILE A 122 -31.19 -29.59 23.51
CA ILE A 122 -30.75 -30.31 22.30
C ILE A 122 -31.08 -29.51 21.04
N VAL A 123 -32.25 -28.88 20.96
CA VAL A 123 -32.63 -28.01 19.85
C VAL A 123 -31.73 -26.76 19.79
N THR A 124 -31.44 -26.11 20.92
CA THR A 124 -30.54 -24.94 20.94
C THR A 124 -29.10 -25.29 20.60
N GLU A 125 -28.56 -26.40 21.10
CA GLU A 125 -27.19 -26.84 20.78
C GLU A 125 -27.07 -27.33 19.33
N ARG A 126 -28.09 -28.01 18.78
CA ARG A 126 -28.13 -28.35 17.35
C ARG A 126 -28.15 -27.10 16.46
N ARG A 127 -28.84 -26.04 16.87
CA ARG A 127 -28.82 -24.76 16.16
C ARG A 127 -27.45 -24.10 16.22
N LYS A 128 -26.84 -23.97 17.41
CA LYS A 128 -25.46 -23.46 17.56
C LYS A 128 -24.45 -24.25 16.73
N LEU A 129 -24.58 -25.58 16.68
CA LEU A 129 -23.73 -26.45 15.87
C LEU A 129 -23.93 -26.23 14.36
N ALA A 130 -25.17 -25.99 13.92
CA ALA A 130 -25.46 -25.64 12.53
C ALA A 130 -24.87 -24.26 12.17
N ASP A 131 -25.11 -23.25 13.01
CA ASP A 131 -24.57 -21.89 12.86
C ASP A 131 -23.02 -21.91 12.84
N SER A 132 -22.39 -22.72 13.70
CA SER A 132 -20.93 -22.92 13.71
C SER A 132 -20.42 -23.65 12.47
N LYS A 133 -21.14 -24.65 11.95
CA LYS A 133 -20.77 -25.32 10.69
C LYS A 133 -20.87 -24.39 9.50
N GLN A 134 -21.90 -23.52 9.46
CA GLN A 134 -22.04 -22.51 8.41
C GLN A 134 -20.92 -21.48 8.48
N ARG A 135 -20.53 -21.03 9.67
CA ARG A 135 -19.37 -20.14 9.86
C ARG A 135 -18.05 -20.80 9.42
N ASN A 136 -17.82 -22.05 9.80
CA ASN A 136 -16.62 -22.76 9.36
C ASN A 136 -16.59 -22.92 7.84
N ALA A 137 -17.70 -23.28 7.20
CA ALA A 137 -17.77 -23.37 5.73
C ALA A 137 -17.48 -22.01 5.04
N ALA A 138 -18.00 -20.91 5.58
CA ALA A 138 -17.71 -19.58 5.07
C ALA A 138 -16.24 -19.16 5.28
N LEU A 139 -15.63 -19.54 6.40
CA LEU A 139 -14.19 -19.32 6.67
C LEU A 139 -13.30 -20.22 5.79
N ASP A 140 -13.73 -21.45 5.48
CA ASP A 140 -13.05 -22.33 4.55
C ASP A 140 -13.12 -21.78 3.11
N GLU A 141 -14.26 -21.20 2.70
CA GLU A 141 -14.40 -20.47 1.43
C GLU A 141 -13.51 -19.22 1.38
N GLU A 142 -13.54 -18.37 2.42
CA GLU A 142 -12.67 -17.18 2.54
C GLU A 142 -11.17 -17.54 2.55
N ALA A 143 -10.79 -18.65 3.19
CA ALA A 143 -9.42 -19.14 3.18
C ALA A 143 -8.96 -19.62 1.80
N VAL A 144 -9.86 -20.20 0.98
CA VAL A 144 -9.58 -20.56 -0.42
C VAL A 144 -9.44 -19.31 -1.27
N GLU A 145 -10.35 -18.33 -1.14
CA GLU A 145 -10.26 -17.05 -1.87
C GLU A 145 -8.97 -16.28 -1.55
N LEU A 146 -8.55 -16.26 -0.27
CA LEU A 146 -7.29 -15.67 0.17
C LEU A 146 -6.06 -16.44 -0.36
N ALA A 147 -6.13 -17.77 -0.45
CA ALA A 147 -5.06 -18.59 -1.02
C ALA A 147 -4.90 -18.34 -2.53
N ASP A 148 -6.01 -18.28 -3.28
CA ASP A 148 -6.01 -17.96 -4.72
C ASP A 148 -5.50 -16.52 -4.97
N ALA A 149 -5.89 -15.56 -4.11
CA ALA A 149 -5.39 -14.18 -4.17
C ALA A 149 -3.88 -14.09 -3.87
N LEU A 150 -3.37 -14.88 -2.91
CA LEU A 150 -1.94 -14.98 -2.61
C LEU A 150 -1.15 -15.62 -3.77
N GLU A 151 -1.70 -16.64 -4.43
CA GLU A 151 -1.05 -17.23 -5.62
C GLU A 151 -1.05 -16.26 -6.80
N ALA A 152 -2.15 -15.55 -7.04
CA ALA A 152 -2.23 -14.49 -8.06
C ALA A 152 -1.21 -13.37 -7.80
N MET A 153 -1.15 -12.81 -6.58
CA MET A 153 -0.12 -11.82 -6.23
C MET A 153 1.30 -12.38 -6.36
N SER A 154 1.53 -13.64 -6.01
CA SER A 154 2.84 -14.28 -6.18
C SER A 154 3.25 -14.30 -7.65
N ARG A 155 2.35 -14.72 -8.56
CA ARG A 155 2.59 -14.71 -10.01
C ARG A 155 2.82 -13.29 -10.55
N ASP A 156 2.09 -12.29 -10.08
CA ASP A 156 2.27 -10.89 -10.49
C ASP A 156 3.62 -10.31 -10.01
N THR A 157 4.07 -10.68 -8.80
CA THR A 157 5.41 -10.28 -8.31
C THR A 157 6.54 -10.99 -9.07
N GLU A 158 6.35 -12.25 -9.50
CA GLU A 158 7.30 -12.95 -10.36
C GLU A 158 7.37 -12.34 -11.75
N GLN A 159 6.23 -12.00 -12.37
CA GLN A 159 6.19 -11.27 -13.64
C GLN A 159 6.87 -9.90 -13.52
N SER A 160 6.55 -9.13 -12.48
CA SER A 160 7.19 -7.83 -12.21
C SER A 160 8.71 -7.94 -12.03
N ARG A 161 9.19 -9.01 -11.37
CA ARG A 161 10.63 -9.30 -11.23
C ARG A 161 11.26 -9.69 -12.57
N ALA A 162 10.57 -10.47 -13.41
CA ALA A 162 11.05 -10.84 -14.73
C ALA A 162 11.14 -9.62 -15.67
N GLU A 163 10.16 -8.72 -15.63
CA GLU A 163 10.17 -7.45 -16.36
C GLU A 163 11.29 -6.52 -15.86
N ALA A 164 11.47 -6.37 -14.55
CA ALA A 164 12.57 -5.59 -13.98
C ALA A 164 13.95 -6.14 -14.38
N SER A 165 14.11 -7.47 -14.41
CA SER A 165 15.33 -8.14 -14.88
C SER A 165 15.58 -7.92 -16.38
N LYS A 166 14.52 -7.91 -17.19
CA LYS A 166 14.59 -7.57 -18.62
C LYS A 166 14.98 -6.11 -18.84
N ALA A 167 14.32 -5.17 -18.16
CA ALA A 167 14.62 -3.75 -18.22
C ALA A 167 16.05 -3.43 -17.77
N LEU A 168 16.58 -4.13 -16.75
CA LEU A 168 17.97 -3.99 -16.33
C LEU A 168 18.95 -4.42 -17.43
N ARG A 169 18.67 -5.54 -18.13
CA ARG A 169 19.49 -6.00 -19.27
C ARG A 169 19.40 -5.06 -20.48
N GLU A 170 18.23 -4.51 -20.76
CA GLU A 170 18.04 -3.50 -21.81
C GLU A 170 18.85 -2.23 -21.48
N LYS A 171 18.78 -1.75 -20.23
CA LYS A 171 19.63 -0.64 -19.74
C LYS A 171 21.12 -0.95 -19.85
N GLU A 172 21.58 -2.15 -19.47
CA GLU A 172 23.00 -2.53 -19.63
C GLU A 172 23.46 -2.55 -21.09
N GLN A 173 22.56 -2.87 -22.04
CA GLN A 173 22.85 -2.81 -23.47
C GLN A 173 22.90 -1.36 -23.96
N GLU A 174 21.99 -0.51 -23.49
CA GLU A 174 21.97 0.93 -23.78
C GLU A 174 23.20 1.64 -23.21
N ASP A 175 23.59 1.37 -21.95
CA ASP A 175 24.83 1.88 -21.33
C ASP A 175 26.09 1.45 -22.13
N LYS A 176 26.10 0.24 -22.68
CA LYS A 176 27.18 -0.25 -23.57
C LYS A 176 27.17 0.46 -24.93
N ALA A 177 25.99 0.72 -25.51
CA ALA A 177 25.85 1.47 -26.75
C ALA A 177 26.26 2.94 -26.58
N TYR A 178 25.84 3.58 -25.48
CA TYR A 178 26.22 4.93 -25.10
C TYR A 178 27.73 5.08 -24.95
N ARG A 179 28.40 4.15 -24.23
CA ARG A 179 29.87 4.15 -24.12
C ARG A 179 30.57 4.08 -25.48
N LYS A 180 30.07 3.23 -26.41
CA LYS A 180 30.60 3.18 -27.78
C LYS A 180 30.38 4.49 -28.54
N ALA A 181 29.20 5.09 -28.46
CA ALA A 181 28.89 6.36 -29.10
C ALA A 181 29.76 7.51 -28.56
N VAL A 182 30.08 7.51 -27.26
CA VAL A 182 31.03 8.46 -26.65
C VAL A 182 32.47 8.22 -27.14
N GLU A 183 32.91 6.97 -27.26
CA GLU A 183 34.23 6.62 -27.82
C GLU A 183 34.36 7.02 -29.30
N GLU A 184 33.31 6.79 -30.11
CA GLU A 184 33.22 7.20 -31.51
C GLU A 184 33.18 8.74 -31.64
N LYS A 185 32.40 9.42 -30.80
CA LYS A 185 32.40 10.89 -30.73
C LYS A 185 33.79 11.43 -30.40
N ARG A 186 34.50 10.85 -29.42
CA ARG A 186 35.84 11.26 -29.01
C ARG A 186 36.84 11.15 -30.16
N LYS A 187 36.78 10.07 -30.94
CA LYS A 187 37.60 9.88 -32.16
C LYS A 187 37.28 10.91 -33.24
N LEU A 188 35.99 11.17 -33.49
CA LEU A 188 35.57 12.21 -34.43
C LEU A 188 35.99 13.62 -33.98
N GLU A 189 36.02 13.90 -32.67
CA GLU A 189 36.55 15.15 -32.12
C GLU A 189 38.07 15.26 -32.26
N GLU A 190 38.81 14.15 -32.08
CA GLU A 190 40.26 14.07 -32.37
C GLU A 190 40.55 14.31 -33.86
N GLU A 191 39.86 13.60 -34.76
CA GLU A 191 39.96 13.78 -36.22
C GLU A 191 39.58 15.21 -36.66
N LEU A 192 38.53 15.79 -36.09
CA LEU A 192 38.13 17.18 -36.37
C LEU A 192 39.17 18.18 -35.89
N SER A 193 39.80 17.94 -34.73
CA SER A 193 40.90 18.78 -34.22
C SER A 193 42.14 18.68 -35.11
N GLU A 194 42.47 17.49 -35.62
CA GLU A 194 43.56 17.30 -36.58
C GLU A 194 43.26 18.05 -37.88
N LYS A 195 42.04 17.92 -38.43
CA LYS A 195 41.61 18.66 -39.64
C LYS A 195 41.53 20.16 -39.43
N GLN A 196 41.21 20.66 -38.22
CA GLN A 196 41.32 22.09 -37.90
C GLN A 196 42.77 22.57 -37.89
N ASN A 197 43.72 21.76 -37.44
CA ASN A 197 45.14 22.09 -37.52
C ASN A 197 45.65 22.06 -38.96
N ASP A 198 45.23 21.10 -39.79
CA ASP A 198 45.49 21.08 -41.24
C ASP A 198 44.99 22.38 -41.91
N VAL A 199 43.74 22.78 -41.63
CA VAL A 199 43.13 24.00 -42.20
C VAL A 199 43.84 25.28 -41.70
N ARG A 200 44.32 25.31 -40.46
CA ARG A 200 45.17 26.41 -39.97
C ARG A 200 46.52 26.46 -40.69
N GLY A 201 47.15 25.31 -40.95
CA GLY A 201 48.36 25.21 -41.76
C GLY A 201 48.15 25.73 -43.19
N LEU A 202 47.10 25.25 -43.87
CA LEU A 202 46.71 25.70 -45.21
C LEU A 202 46.36 27.20 -45.23
N SER A 203 45.77 27.75 -44.17
CA SER A 203 45.50 29.20 -44.06
C SER A 203 46.79 30.01 -43.94
N ALA A 204 47.83 29.49 -43.26
CA ALA A 204 49.13 30.14 -43.18
C ALA A 204 49.86 30.07 -44.53
N GLU A 205 49.83 28.93 -45.24
CA GLU A 205 50.34 28.83 -46.62
C GLU A 205 49.59 29.76 -47.56
N THR A 206 48.27 29.89 -47.43
CA THR A 206 47.47 30.81 -48.27
C THR A 206 47.86 32.27 -48.03
N ALA A 207 48.14 32.67 -46.78
CA ALA A 207 48.66 33.99 -46.47
C ALA A 207 50.08 34.20 -47.05
N GLN A 208 50.94 33.19 -46.99
CA GLN A 208 52.27 33.20 -47.61
C GLN A 208 52.17 33.40 -49.14
N TYR A 209 51.34 32.61 -49.83
CA TYR A 209 51.07 32.75 -51.26
C TYR A 209 50.52 34.14 -51.62
N GLN A 210 49.68 34.75 -50.79
CA GLN A 210 49.22 36.14 -51.00
C GLN A 210 50.37 37.15 -50.89
N THR A 211 51.30 36.97 -49.94
CA THR A 211 52.48 37.85 -49.84
C THR A 211 53.45 37.68 -51.01
N ASP A 212 53.67 36.46 -51.49
CA ASP A 212 54.56 36.20 -52.62
C ASP A 212 53.91 36.64 -53.95
N THR A 213 52.60 36.52 -54.09
CA THR A 213 51.84 37.11 -55.22
C THR A 213 51.99 38.63 -55.27
N ARG A 214 52.00 39.33 -54.12
CA ARG A 214 52.24 40.78 -54.08
C ARG A 214 53.66 41.14 -54.52
N LYS A 215 54.68 40.43 -54.03
CA LYS A 215 56.07 40.64 -54.48
C LYS A 215 56.22 40.44 -55.99
N MET A 216 55.63 39.38 -56.56
CA MET A 216 55.61 39.16 -58.01
C MET A 216 54.90 40.30 -58.76
N MET A 217 53.80 40.83 -58.23
CA MET A 217 53.15 42.01 -58.84
C MET A 217 54.04 43.25 -58.79
N ASP A 218 54.71 43.51 -57.67
CA ASP A 218 55.64 44.64 -57.53
C ASP A 218 56.85 44.51 -58.47
N GLU A 219 57.39 43.29 -58.66
CA GLU A 219 58.42 42.96 -59.65
C GLU A 219 57.92 43.14 -61.09
N ILE A 220 56.68 42.75 -61.39
CA ILE A 220 56.05 42.98 -62.71
C ILE A 220 55.87 44.49 -62.97
N TYR A 221 55.47 45.28 -61.97
CA TYR A 221 55.37 46.74 -62.12
C TYR A 221 56.74 47.40 -62.32
N GLY A 222 57.75 46.98 -61.56
CA GLY A 222 59.12 47.47 -61.72
C GLY A 222 59.70 47.17 -63.11
N THR A 223 59.54 45.93 -63.59
CA THR A 223 59.98 45.56 -64.95
C THR A 223 59.17 46.26 -66.05
N HIS A 224 57.88 46.57 -65.84
CA HIS A 224 57.13 47.45 -66.75
C HIS A 224 57.66 48.89 -66.78
N GLU A 225 58.09 49.44 -65.64
CA GLU A 225 58.71 50.77 -65.60
C GLU A 225 60.07 50.79 -66.32
N GLU A 226 60.87 49.73 -66.19
CA GLU A 226 62.11 49.55 -66.94
C GLU A 226 61.87 49.42 -68.45
N ILE A 227 60.87 48.63 -68.87
CA ILE A 227 60.46 48.55 -70.28
C ILE A 227 60.08 49.95 -70.79
N ALA A 228 59.21 50.69 -70.08
CA ALA A 228 58.81 52.04 -70.49
C ALA A 228 59.98 53.05 -70.57
N LYS A 229 61.03 52.89 -69.74
CA LYS A 229 62.27 53.66 -69.85
C LYS A 229 63.06 53.27 -71.11
N THR A 230 63.28 51.97 -71.35
CA THR A 230 64.01 51.51 -72.54
C THR A 230 63.28 51.84 -73.85
N GLU A 231 61.94 51.83 -73.87
CA GLU A 231 61.15 52.28 -75.02
C GLU A 231 61.32 53.79 -75.30
N ASN A 232 61.40 54.61 -74.25
CA ASN A 232 61.73 56.04 -74.38
C ASN A 232 63.16 56.26 -74.91
N ASP A 233 64.13 55.49 -74.43
CA ASP A 233 65.51 55.57 -74.92
C ASP A 233 65.63 55.08 -76.37
N ILE A 234 64.91 54.03 -76.77
CA ILE A 234 64.79 53.60 -78.16
C ILE A 234 64.15 54.70 -79.03
N ALA A 235 63.12 55.40 -78.53
CA ALA A 235 62.50 56.52 -79.26
C ALA A 235 63.47 57.70 -79.44
N ARG A 236 64.29 58.01 -78.42
CA ARG A 236 65.36 59.03 -78.50
C ARG A 236 66.45 58.62 -79.49
N LEU A 237 66.96 57.39 -79.39
CA LEU A 237 67.98 56.86 -80.32
C LEU A 237 67.47 56.85 -81.77
N ARG A 238 66.18 56.60 -82.00
CA ARG A 238 65.56 56.73 -83.34
C ARG A 238 65.50 58.18 -83.83
N MET A 239 65.20 59.15 -82.96
CA MET A 239 65.29 60.57 -83.31
C MET A 239 66.72 61.01 -83.62
N ASP A 240 67.69 60.57 -82.81
CA ASP A 240 69.12 60.85 -83.04
C ASP A 240 69.59 60.21 -84.35
N GLN A 241 69.20 58.96 -84.63
CA GLN A 241 69.46 58.30 -85.91
C GLN A 241 68.87 59.10 -87.08
N MET A 242 67.59 59.48 -87.04
CA MET A 242 66.98 60.30 -88.09
C MET A 242 67.68 61.67 -88.27
N SER A 243 68.18 62.26 -87.18
CA SER A 243 68.97 63.50 -87.24
C SER A 243 70.36 63.29 -87.84
N ILE A 244 70.99 62.14 -87.59
CA ILE A 244 72.28 61.74 -88.18
C ILE A 244 72.10 61.43 -89.67
N ASP A 245 71.09 60.65 -90.04
CA ASP A 245 70.75 60.31 -91.43
C ASP A 245 70.43 61.59 -92.23
N GLY A 246 69.64 62.51 -91.66
CA GLY A 246 69.38 63.82 -92.26
C GLY A 246 70.62 64.71 -92.39
N ARG A 247 71.67 64.49 -91.59
CA ARG A 247 72.98 65.14 -91.76
C ARG A 247 73.83 64.43 -92.82
N ILE A 248 73.79 63.09 -92.88
CA ILE A 248 74.46 62.30 -93.92
C ILE A 248 73.90 62.65 -95.30
N MET A 249 72.58 62.74 -95.46
CA MET A 249 71.95 63.15 -96.72
C MET A 249 72.40 64.55 -97.18
N LYS A 250 72.53 65.52 -96.25
CA LYS A 250 73.04 66.86 -96.56
C LYS A 250 74.52 66.84 -96.96
N LEU A 251 75.34 66.03 -96.30
CA LEU A 251 76.75 65.87 -96.64
C LEU A 251 76.93 65.14 -97.98
N SER A 252 76.09 64.16 -98.29
CA SER A 252 76.07 63.49 -99.60
C SER A 252 75.69 64.47 -100.70
N ALA A 253 74.58 65.20 -100.56
CA ALA A 253 74.17 66.19 -101.56
C ALA A 253 75.23 67.28 -101.79
N PHE A 254 75.94 67.71 -100.73
CA PHE A 254 77.07 68.64 -100.85
C PHE A 254 78.31 68.00 -101.48
N HIS A 255 78.53 66.69 -101.27
CA HIS A 255 79.58 65.95 -101.95
C HIS A 255 79.29 65.81 -103.45
N ASP A 256 78.05 65.47 -103.82
CA ASP A 256 77.58 65.38 -105.20
C ASP A 256 77.69 66.75 -105.92
N GLU A 257 77.40 67.85 -105.22
CA GLU A 257 77.57 69.22 -105.71
C GLU A 257 79.05 69.56 -105.97
N LEU A 258 79.96 69.18 -105.06
CA LEU A 258 81.40 69.33 -105.25
C LEU A 258 81.96 68.43 -106.36
N GLU A 259 81.46 67.20 -106.52
CA GLU A 259 81.85 66.34 -107.64
C GLU A 259 81.38 66.91 -108.99
N ALA A 260 80.18 67.48 -109.04
CA ALA A 260 79.69 68.20 -110.22
C ALA A 260 80.53 69.46 -110.53
N GLU A 261 80.96 70.21 -109.51
CA GLU A 261 81.88 71.35 -109.70
C GLU A 261 83.25 70.88 -110.22
N ILE A 262 83.84 69.83 -109.62
CA ILE A 262 85.11 69.24 -110.06
C ILE A 262 85.00 68.73 -111.50
N SER A 263 83.90 68.06 -111.85
CA SER A 263 83.63 67.59 -113.22
C SER A 263 83.53 68.76 -114.20
N SER A 264 82.83 69.84 -113.84
CA SER A 264 82.75 71.06 -114.65
C SER A 264 84.12 71.74 -114.83
N GLN A 265 84.95 71.76 -113.78
CA GLN A 265 86.33 72.26 -113.86
C GLN A 265 87.22 71.35 -114.71
N GLN A 266 87.04 70.02 -114.67
CA GLN A 266 87.73 69.07 -115.56
C GLN A 266 87.31 69.23 -117.02
N ASP A 267 86.03 69.46 -117.30
CA ASP A 267 85.55 69.78 -118.65
C ASP A 267 86.12 71.11 -119.17
N LEU A 268 86.23 72.12 -118.30
CA LEU A 268 86.86 73.40 -118.62
C LEU A 268 88.37 73.23 -118.86
N LEU A 269 89.06 72.43 -118.05
CA LEU A 269 90.45 72.04 -118.30
C LEU A 269 90.60 71.28 -119.62
N SER A 270 89.70 70.33 -119.94
CA SER A 270 89.69 69.64 -121.23
C SER A 270 89.47 70.60 -122.41
N GLN A 271 88.66 71.64 -122.23
CA GLN A 271 88.51 72.71 -123.22
C GLN A 271 89.79 73.55 -123.36
N TYR A 272 90.46 73.90 -122.27
CA TYR A 272 91.75 74.58 -122.31
C TYR A 272 92.86 73.71 -122.89
N ASP A 273 92.90 72.41 -122.60
CA ASP A 273 93.85 71.46 -123.20
C ASP A 273 93.58 71.29 -124.70
N ARG A 274 92.31 71.28 -125.13
CA ARG A 274 91.96 71.31 -126.56
C ARG A 274 92.36 72.63 -127.21
N GLN A 275 92.19 73.78 -126.55
CA GLN A 275 92.66 75.07 -127.05
C GLN A 275 94.19 75.14 -127.10
N MET A 276 94.89 74.62 -126.09
CA MET A 276 96.34 74.50 -126.06
C MET A 276 96.85 73.53 -127.13
N THR A 277 96.13 72.44 -127.39
CA THR A 277 96.42 71.52 -128.49
C THR A 277 96.18 72.19 -129.83
N GLN A 278 95.07 72.92 -130.02
CA GLN A 278 94.80 73.70 -131.22
C GLN A 278 95.82 74.83 -131.44
N MET A 279 96.24 75.53 -130.39
CA MET A 279 97.32 76.53 -130.47
C MET A 279 98.68 75.87 -130.71
N THR A 280 98.94 74.69 -130.17
CA THR A 280 100.14 73.90 -130.47
C THR A 280 100.12 73.38 -131.89
N ASP A 281 98.96 73.01 -132.42
CA ASP A 281 98.73 72.64 -133.81
C ASP A 281 98.81 73.86 -134.74
N GLU A 282 98.39 75.06 -134.31
CA GLU A 282 98.59 76.31 -135.05
C GLU A 282 100.05 76.76 -135.03
N ILE A 283 100.77 76.59 -133.90
CA ILE A 283 102.21 76.81 -133.81
C ILE A 283 102.93 75.77 -134.67
N ALA A 284 102.53 74.51 -134.63
CA ALA A 284 103.04 73.45 -135.50
C ALA A 284 102.64 73.67 -136.95
N LYS A 285 101.51 74.34 -137.25
CA LYS A 285 101.07 74.70 -138.60
C LYS A 285 101.82 75.92 -139.13
N ARG A 286 102.12 76.91 -138.29
CA ARG A 286 103.00 78.04 -138.63
C ARG A 286 104.46 77.60 -138.75
N SER A 287 104.92 76.69 -137.90
CA SER A 287 106.19 75.98 -138.07
C SER A 287 106.17 75.15 -139.35
N LYS A 288 105.08 74.42 -139.65
CA LYS A 288 104.91 73.71 -140.93
C LYS A 288 104.74 74.65 -142.12
N GLU A 289 104.32 75.90 -141.97
CA GLU A 289 104.25 76.91 -143.04
C GLU A 289 105.62 77.54 -143.26
N GLN A 290 106.39 77.78 -142.19
CA GLN A 290 107.81 78.16 -142.23
C GLN A 290 108.65 77.03 -142.86
N ASP A 291 108.40 75.78 -142.46
CA ASP A 291 108.98 74.57 -143.05
C ASP A 291 108.43 74.29 -144.45
N ALA A 292 107.21 74.71 -144.80
CA ALA A 292 106.63 74.54 -146.15
C ALA A 292 107.06 75.66 -147.11
N LEU A 293 107.47 76.83 -146.62
CA LEU A 293 108.22 77.80 -147.41
C LEU A 293 109.65 77.26 -147.65
N ASN A 294 110.27 76.64 -146.65
CA ASN A 294 111.55 75.96 -146.81
C ASN A 294 111.45 74.66 -147.66
N LYS A 295 110.33 73.92 -147.62
CA LYS A 295 110.09 72.70 -148.43
C LYS A 295 109.51 72.97 -149.82
N LYS A 296 108.80 74.09 -150.06
CA LYS A 296 108.46 74.52 -151.43
C LYS A 296 109.70 74.91 -152.24
N LEU A 297 110.81 75.21 -151.56
CA LEU A 297 112.13 75.40 -152.17
C LEU A 297 112.88 74.07 -152.37
N GLY A 298 112.51 73.03 -151.62
CA GLY A 298 113.01 71.66 -151.83
C GLY A 298 112.27 70.93 -152.95
N GLU A 299 111.02 70.54 -152.69
CA GLU A 299 110.41 69.36 -153.30
C GLU A 299 108.86 69.50 -153.27
N LEU A 300 108.08 69.48 -154.36
CA LEU A 300 108.22 68.83 -155.67
C LEU A 300 108.42 67.29 -155.65
N THR A 301 108.38 66.67 -154.46
CA THR A 301 108.56 65.23 -154.28
C THR A 301 107.47 64.60 -153.38
N LYS A 302 106.39 64.15 -154.04
CA LYS A 302 105.52 62.99 -153.70
C LYS A 302 104.35 63.14 -152.67
N ARG A 303 103.19 62.60 -153.12
CA ARG A 303 101.81 62.50 -152.56
C ARG A 303 101.62 61.41 -151.47
N GLY A 304 100.50 61.46 -150.71
CA GLY A 304 99.65 60.26 -150.41
C GLY A 304 99.02 60.02 -149.01
N VAL A 305 97.72 60.38 -148.81
CA VAL A 305 96.49 59.59 -148.42
C VAL A 305 96.47 58.39 -147.39
N ASP A 306 95.29 58.15 -146.73
CA ASP A 306 94.70 56.91 -146.06
C ASP A 306 95.01 56.51 -144.57
N GLU A 307 94.22 55.71 -143.78
CA GLU A 307 92.76 55.34 -143.65
C GLU A 307 92.43 54.43 -142.39
N ASN A 308 91.14 54.33 -141.96
CA ASN A 308 90.33 53.15 -141.46
C ASN A 308 90.42 52.42 -140.06
N THR A 309 89.26 51.97 -139.50
CA THR A 309 89.02 50.74 -138.64
C THR A 309 87.50 50.44 -138.36
N GLY A 310 87.10 49.22 -137.95
CA GLY A 310 85.68 48.74 -137.97
C GLY A 310 85.16 47.70 -136.90
N PRO A 311 84.27 46.72 -137.21
CA PRO A 311 83.02 46.52 -136.41
C PRO A 311 82.87 45.30 -135.47
N LEU A 312 83.89 44.48 -135.19
CA LEU A 312 83.72 43.19 -134.49
C LEU A 312 83.46 43.27 -132.97
N GLU A 313 83.79 44.39 -132.33
CA GLU A 313 83.74 44.54 -130.87
C GLU A 313 82.31 44.60 -130.30
N SER A 314 81.35 45.10 -131.07
CA SER A 314 79.96 45.30 -130.63
C SER A 314 79.23 44.00 -130.26
N THR A 315 79.56 42.88 -130.90
CA THR A 315 78.91 41.58 -130.66
C THR A 315 79.36 40.91 -129.37
N ILE A 316 80.59 41.17 -128.92
CA ILE A 316 81.13 40.59 -127.68
C ILE A 316 80.47 41.24 -126.47
N ALA A 317 80.36 42.58 -126.47
CA ALA A 317 79.73 43.34 -125.40
C ALA A 317 78.27 42.93 -125.14
N SER A 318 77.51 42.59 -126.20
CA SER A 318 76.10 42.19 -126.06
C SER A 318 75.92 40.88 -125.28
N LEU A 319 76.75 39.87 -125.54
CA LEU A 319 76.62 38.56 -124.91
C LEU A 319 77.06 38.56 -123.44
N THR A 320 78.05 39.39 -123.09
CA THR A 320 78.49 39.54 -121.68
C THR A 320 77.37 40.12 -120.79
N ASN A 321 76.62 41.10 -121.31
CA ASN A 321 75.52 41.72 -120.56
C ASN A 321 74.35 40.75 -120.31
N GLU A 322 74.03 39.88 -121.29
CA GLU A 322 72.94 38.90 -121.18
C GLU A 322 73.27 37.80 -120.15
N ILE A 323 74.54 37.37 -120.07
CA ILE A 323 75.02 36.45 -119.03
C ILE A 323 74.91 37.08 -117.64
N GLN A 324 75.27 38.36 -117.48
CA GLN A 324 75.17 39.06 -116.19
C GLN A 324 73.70 39.17 -115.73
N HIS A 325 72.78 39.55 -116.63
CA HIS A 325 71.36 39.66 -116.30
C HIS A 325 70.77 38.34 -115.76
N VAL A 326 71.13 37.20 -116.38
CA VAL A 326 70.65 35.88 -115.93
C VAL A 326 71.28 35.47 -114.59
N ALA A 327 72.51 35.91 -114.30
CA ALA A 327 73.13 35.71 -113.00
C ALA A 327 72.42 36.52 -111.90
N ASP A 328 72.15 37.81 -112.15
CA ASP A 328 71.46 38.71 -111.21
C ASP A 328 70.02 38.24 -110.91
N GLU A 329 69.29 37.78 -111.94
CA GLU A 329 67.95 37.22 -111.79
C GLU A 329 67.97 35.90 -110.98
N SER A 330 68.99 35.07 -111.19
CA SER A 330 69.18 33.82 -110.43
C SER A 330 69.48 34.09 -108.96
N GLU A 331 70.29 35.10 -108.64
CA GLU A 331 70.55 35.50 -107.26
C GLU A 331 69.28 36.06 -106.58
N LEU A 332 68.53 36.93 -107.27
CA LEU A 332 67.27 37.47 -106.75
C LEU A 332 66.24 36.36 -106.45
N LEU A 333 66.14 35.35 -107.32
CA LEU A 333 65.29 34.19 -107.10
C LEU A 333 65.75 33.34 -105.91
N GLN A 334 67.05 33.15 -105.71
CA GLN A 334 67.60 32.46 -104.53
C GLN A 334 67.32 33.24 -103.24
N GLN A 335 67.52 34.56 -103.21
CA GLN A 335 67.20 35.40 -102.06
C GLN A 335 65.70 35.34 -101.71
N ARG A 336 64.81 35.42 -102.71
CA ARG A 336 63.36 35.27 -102.52
C ARG A 336 62.98 33.89 -101.99
N TRP A 337 63.59 32.82 -102.52
CA TRP A 337 63.37 31.46 -102.03
C TRP A 337 63.82 31.27 -100.58
N LEU A 338 65.01 31.77 -100.21
CA LEU A 338 65.50 31.74 -98.82
C LEU A 338 64.58 32.53 -97.88
N SER A 339 64.11 33.71 -98.28
CA SER A 339 63.16 34.50 -97.50
C SER A 339 61.82 33.79 -97.29
N ALA A 340 61.27 33.18 -98.35
CA ALA A 340 60.02 32.40 -98.27
C ALA A 340 60.20 31.15 -97.39
N GLN A 341 61.36 30.50 -97.46
CA GLN A 341 61.68 29.35 -96.62
C GLN A 341 61.85 29.74 -95.14
N ALA A 342 62.50 30.87 -94.84
CA ALA A 342 62.60 31.42 -93.49
C ALA A 342 61.20 31.73 -92.91
N GLN A 343 60.31 32.35 -93.70
CA GLN A 343 58.93 32.61 -93.30
C GLN A 343 58.12 31.32 -93.09
N SER A 344 58.33 30.29 -93.91
CA SER A 344 57.74 28.96 -93.76
C SER A 344 58.22 28.25 -92.47
N VAL A 345 59.48 28.44 -92.07
CA VAL A 345 60.00 27.93 -90.79
C VAL A 345 59.45 28.70 -89.60
N SER A 346 59.37 30.04 -89.66
CA SER A 346 58.74 30.86 -88.61
C SER A 346 57.29 30.46 -88.36
N THR A 347 56.48 30.39 -89.43
CA THR A 347 55.07 30.02 -89.33
C THR A 347 54.86 28.59 -88.85
N LYS A 348 55.76 27.64 -89.17
CA LYS A 348 55.75 26.30 -88.55
C LYS A 348 56.02 26.36 -87.05
N GLY A 349 57.00 27.15 -86.61
CA GLY A 349 57.27 27.38 -85.19
C GLY A 349 56.08 27.99 -84.44
N GLU A 350 55.38 28.94 -85.06
CA GLU A 350 54.14 29.54 -84.53
C GLU A 350 53.00 28.51 -84.43
N ILE A 351 52.85 27.64 -85.44
CA ILE A 351 51.87 26.54 -85.44
C ILE A 351 52.18 25.52 -84.34
N GLU A 352 53.45 25.16 -84.13
CA GLU A 352 53.87 24.25 -83.06
C GLU A 352 53.67 24.88 -81.68
N ALA A 353 54.01 26.16 -81.50
CA ALA A 353 53.80 26.89 -80.25
C ALA A 353 52.30 27.07 -79.91
N THR A 354 51.46 27.35 -80.90
CA THR A 354 49.99 27.45 -80.70
C THR A 354 49.37 26.08 -80.43
N ARG A 355 49.86 25.01 -81.06
CA ARG A 355 49.44 23.63 -80.77
C ARG A 355 49.83 23.20 -79.35
N ALA A 356 51.03 23.52 -78.89
CA ALA A 356 51.45 23.26 -77.51
C ALA A 356 50.57 23.99 -76.49
N LYS A 357 50.18 25.25 -76.77
CA LYS A 357 49.21 26.00 -75.95
C LYS A 357 47.83 25.36 -75.95
N LEU A 358 47.34 24.91 -77.11
CA LEU A 358 46.05 24.21 -77.23
C LEU A 358 46.03 22.91 -76.43
N ASP A 359 47.11 22.11 -76.50
CA ASP A 359 47.27 20.89 -75.72
C ASP A 359 47.33 21.17 -74.21
N SER A 360 47.93 22.29 -73.78
CA SER A 360 47.89 22.73 -72.37
C SER A 360 46.46 23.05 -71.94
N VAL A 361 45.78 23.95 -72.65
CA VAL A 361 44.40 24.36 -72.31
C VAL A 361 43.43 23.17 -72.34
N SER A 362 43.64 22.20 -73.24
CA SER A 362 42.86 20.96 -73.28
C SER A 362 43.05 20.09 -72.03
N ARG A 363 44.29 19.97 -71.53
CA ARG A 363 44.58 19.30 -70.25
C ARG A 363 43.94 20.07 -69.09
N ASP A 364 44.09 21.40 -69.04
CA ASP A 364 43.54 22.24 -67.98
C ASP A 364 42.01 22.12 -67.92
N LEU A 365 41.34 22.19 -69.06
CA LEU A 365 39.88 22.01 -69.18
C LEU A 365 39.44 20.63 -68.71
N SER A 366 40.19 19.57 -69.02
CA SER A 366 39.96 18.22 -68.48
C SER A 366 40.11 18.17 -66.95
N THR A 367 41.14 18.80 -66.38
CA THR A 367 41.28 18.87 -64.91
C THR A 367 40.15 19.67 -64.26
N LEU A 368 39.68 20.75 -64.89
CA LEU A 368 38.56 21.55 -64.40
C LEU A 368 37.24 20.80 -64.49
N ALA A 369 37.01 20.02 -65.55
CA ALA A 369 35.85 19.15 -65.68
C ALA A 369 35.82 18.09 -64.56
N THR A 370 36.93 17.40 -64.30
CA THR A 370 37.00 16.42 -63.20
C THR A 370 36.85 17.06 -61.82
N LYS A 371 37.36 18.29 -61.60
CA LYS A 371 37.11 19.07 -60.37
C LYS A 371 35.63 19.43 -60.21
N ARG A 372 34.98 19.91 -61.26
CA ARG A 372 33.53 20.21 -61.29
C ARG A 372 32.72 18.96 -60.92
N ASP A 373 33.04 17.82 -61.51
CA ASP A 373 32.27 16.58 -61.30
C ASP A 373 32.44 16.05 -59.87
N ARG A 374 33.62 16.19 -59.27
CA ARG A 374 33.86 15.91 -57.85
C ARG A 374 33.05 16.86 -56.93
N LEU A 375 33.02 18.15 -57.24
CA LEU A 375 32.24 19.13 -56.47
C LEU A 375 30.73 18.86 -56.57
N ASN A 376 30.23 18.55 -57.76
CA ASN A 376 28.82 18.17 -57.96
C ASN A 376 28.46 16.91 -57.16
N ALA A 377 29.32 15.88 -57.18
CA ALA A 377 29.11 14.67 -56.38
C ALA A 377 29.08 14.95 -54.86
N ALA A 378 29.91 15.88 -54.38
CA ALA A 378 29.90 16.32 -52.97
C ALA A 378 28.62 17.11 -52.63
N VAL A 379 28.17 18.01 -53.51
CA VAL A 379 26.89 18.74 -53.34
C VAL A 379 25.69 17.79 -53.32
N ASP A 380 25.66 16.78 -54.20
CA ASP A 380 24.62 15.75 -54.19
C ASP A 380 24.62 14.94 -52.89
N GLU A 381 25.80 14.65 -52.34
CA GLU A 381 25.92 13.92 -51.08
C GLU A 381 25.48 14.76 -49.87
N PHE A 382 25.90 16.03 -49.77
CA PHE A 382 25.37 16.94 -48.76
C PHE A 382 23.85 17.12 -48.88
N ASN A 383 23.30 17.17 -50.09
CA ASN A 383 21.85 17.20 -50.31
C ASN A 383 21.13 15.92 -49.84
N ARG A 384 21.77 14.74 -49.90
CA ARG A 384 21.24 13.51 -49.28
C ARG A 384 21.27 13.60 -47.76
N GLN A 385 22.38 14.06 -47.20
CA GLN A 385 22.55 14.22 -45.75
C GLN A 385 21.54 15.22 -45.16
N ILE A 386 21.34 16.38 -45.79
CA ILE A 386 20.31 17.37 -45.42
C ILE A 386 18.91 16.75 -45.44
N LYS A 387 18.56 15.96 -46.47
CA LYS A 387 17.26 15.27 -46.54
C LYS A 387 17.09 14.23 -45.42
N THR A 388 18.15 13.53 -45.04
CA THR A 388 18.12 12.58 -43.91
C THR A 388 17.98 13.31 -42.56
N LEU A 389 18.72 14.40 -42.36
CA LEU A 389 18.61 15.24 -41.17
C LEU A 389 17.23 15.89 -41.05
N ALA A 390 16.65 16.37 -42.15
CA ALA A 390 15.28 16.90 -42.14
C ALA A 390 14.23 15.85 -41.77
N ARG A 391 14.39 14.59 -42.23
CA ARG A 391 13.52 13.47 -41.82
C ARG A 391 13.66 13.14 -40.34
N THR A 392 14.88 12.99 -39.84
CA THR A 392 15.12 12.68 -38.43
C THR A 392 14.66 13.80 -37.49
N ALA A 393 14.83 15.06 -37.88
CA ALA A 393 14.26 16.21 -37.16
C ALA A 393 12.73 16.17 -37.12
N ASN A 394 12.07 15.86 -38.24
CA ASN A 394 10.62 15.72 -38.29
C ASN A 394 10.11 14.54 -37.43
N ASP A 395 10.78 13.38 -37.48
CA ASP A 395 10.47 12.23 -36.63
C ASP A 395 10.65 12.57 -35.13
N LEU A 396 11.70 13.34 -34.79
CA LEU A 396 11.89 13.86 -33.42
C LEU A 396 10.77 14.83 -33.02
N HIS A 397 10.34 15.74 -33.89
CA HIS A 397 9.20 16.63 -33.61
C HIS A 397 7.90 15.85 -33.38
N LEU A 398 7.61 14.84 -34.20
CA LEU A 398 6.45 13.95 -33.99
C LEU A 398 6.54 13.17 -32.68
N ARG A 399 7.72 12.66 -32.31
CA ARG A 399 7.95 12.02 -31.00
C ARG A 399 7.79 12.99 -29.83
N HIS A 400 8.30 14.22 -29.95
CA HIS A 400 8.12 15.26 -28.94
C HIS A 400 6.64 15.65 -28.78
N GLN A 401 5.88 15.73 -29.87
CA GLN A 401 4.44 15.96 -29.81
C GLN A 401 3.73 14.79 -29.09
N GLY A 402 4.01 13.54 -29.46
CA GLY A 402 3.44 12.37 -28.79
C GLY A 402 3.80 12.28 -27.31
N LEU A 403 5.03 12.64 -26.93
CA LEU A 403 5.44 12.75 -25.52
C LEU A 403 4.69 13.86 -24.78
N ASN A 404 4.45 15.01 -25.41
CA ASN A 404 3.66 16.09 -24.83
C ASN A 404 2.19 15.69 -24.63
N GLU A 405 1.61 14.95 -25.59
CA GLU A 405 0.26 14.38 -25.49
C GLU A 405 0.16 13.34 -24.35
N GLN A 406 1.14 12.44 -24.24
CA GLN A 406 1.25 11.49 -23.13
C GLN A 406 1.43 12.19 -21.77
N LEU A 407 2.23 13.27 -21.71
CA LEU A 407 2.44 14.05 -20.50
C LEU A 407 1.16 14.78 -20.07
N ALA A 408 0.39 15.33 -21.02
CA ALA A 408 -0.91 15.92 -20.76
C ALA A 408 -1.92 14.88 -20.24
N ALA A 409 -1.97 13.70 -20.86
CA ALA A 409 -2.81 12.59 -20.40
C ALA A 409 -2.43 12.10 -18.99
N GLN A 410 -1.14 11.97 -18.69
CA GLN A 410 -0.67 11.61 -17.34
C GLN A 410 -1.01 12.68 -16.30
N LYS A 411 -0.88 13.97 -16.62
CA LYS A 411 -1.31 15.06 -15.73
C LYS A 411 -2.81 14.99 -15.44
N ALA A 412 -3.65 14.83 -16.45
CA ALA A 412 -5.09 14.67 -16.27
C ALA A 412 -5.45 13.43 -15.42
N ALA A 413 -4.76 12.30 -15.64
CA ALA A 413 -4.93 11.09 -14.83
C ALA A 413 -4.40 11.23 -13.40
N GLN A 414 -3.38 12.06 -13.17
CA GLN A 414 -2.88 12.39 -11.83
C GLN A 414 -3.84 13.33 -11.10
N GLU A 415 -4.37 14.36 -11.77
CA GLU A 415 -5.38 15.26 -11.23
C GLU A 415 -6.65 14.49 -10.84
N LYS A 416 -7.15 13.62 -11.73
CA LYS A 416 -8.29 12.73 -11.45
C LYS A 416 -8.06 11.86 -10.23
N ARG A 417 -6.93 11.14 -10.15
CA ARG A 417 -6.58 10.34 -8.97
C ARG A 417 -6.46 11.18 -7.70
N SER A 418 -5.94 12.42 -7.80
CA SER A 418 -5.89 13.33 -6.66
C SER A 418 -7.28 13.80 -6.20
N SER A 419 -8.25 13.94 -7.10
CA SER A 419 -9.64 14.21 -6.70
C SER A 419 -10.31 12.99 -6.09
N GLU A 420 -10.09 11.79 -6.63
CA GLU A 420 -10.62 10.52 -6.10
C GLU A 420 -10.09 10.23 -4.69
N VAL A 421 -8.79 10.46 -4.45
CA VAL A 421 -8.20 10.36 -3.10
C VAL A 421 -8.84 11.36 -2.13
N ARG A 422 -9.02 12.63 -2.52
CA ARG A 422 -9.68 13.63 -1.65
C ARG A 422 -11.14 13.28 -1.34
N THR A 423 -11.88 12.70 -2.29
CA THR A 423 -13.26 12.25 -2.03
C THR A 423 -13.28 11.06 -1.07
N LEU A 424 -12.38 10.09 -1.24
CA LEU A 424 -12.26 8.97 -0.31
C LEU A 424 -11.81 9.41 1.10
N GLU A 425 -10.87 10.35 1.20
CA GLU A 425 -10.47 10.96 2.48
C GLU A 425 -11.66 11.64 3.18
N MET A 426 -12.52 12.33 2.43
CA MET A 426 -13.72 12.97 2.96
C MET A 426 -14.80 11.96 3.37
N GLU A 427 -15.00 10.88 2.60
CA GLU A 427 -15.90 9.78 2.91
C GLU A 427 -15.45 9.03 4.18
N MET A 428 -14.17 8.65 4.26
CA MET A 428 -13.59 8.00 5.43
C MET A 428 -13.66 8.87 6.69
N ALA A 429 -13.43 10.18 6.57
CA ALA A 429 -13.60 11.12 7.69
C ALA A 429 -15.07 11.23 8.14
N GLY A 430 -16.02 11.19 7.19
CA GLY A 430 -17.45 11.16 7.48
C GLY A 430 -17.90 9.86 8.17
N GLU A 431 -17.39 8.72 7.71
CA GLU A 431 -17.63 7.42 8.36
C GLU A 431 -17.04 7.37 9.77
N LEU A 432 -15.81 7.86 9.95
CA LEU A 432 -15.16 7.93 11.26
C LEU A 432 -15.98 8.78 12.24
N ALA A 433 -16.41 9.97 11.84
CA ALA A 433 -17.27 10.83 12.66
C ALA A 433 -18.61 10.16 13.02
N ALA A 434 -19.22 9.42 12.08
CA ALA A 434 -20.44 8.66 12.33
C ALA A 434 -20.22 7.45 13.27
N TRP A 435 -19.02 6.86 13.30
CA TRP A 435 -18.64 5.84 14.27
C TRP A 435 -18.34 6.42 15.66
N GLU A 436 -17.67 7.57 15.73
CA GLU A 436 -17.44 8.33 16.95
C GLU A 436 -18.77 8.75 17.60
N GLU A 437 -19.74 9.25 16.81
CA GLU A 437 -21.07 9.59 17.31
C GLU A 437 -21.81 8.35 17.85
N LYS A 438 -21.82 7.24 17.11
CA LYS A 438 -22.41 5.97 17.58
C LYS A 438 -21.75 5.47 18.86
N TYR A 439 -20.44 5.59 18.97
CA TYR A 439 -19.69 5.19 20.16
C TYR A 439 -20.08 6.05 21.36
N ALA A 440 -20.13 7.38 21.20
CA ALA A 440 -20.58 8.31 22.25
C ALA A 440 -22.03 8.00 22.71
N GLN A 441 -22.94 7.75 21.77
CA GLN A 441 -24.33 7.35 22.09
C GLN A 441 -24.42 5.99 22.82
N LEU A 442 -23.52 5.05 22.54
CA LEU A 442 -23.46 3.76 23.24
C LEU A 442 -22.85 3.90 24.64
N ASP A 443 -21.85 4.76 24.81
CA ASP A 443 -21.23 5.02 26.10
C ASP A 443 -22.17 5.80 27.05
N GLU A 444 -22.92 6.77 26.53
CA GLU A 444 -24.01 7.44 27.27
C GLU A 444 -25.06 6.42 27.76
N LYS A 445 -25.48 5.50 26.88
CA LYS A 445 -26.41 4.41 27.25
C LYS A 445 -25.80 3.46 28.28
N ARG A 446 -24.51 3.14 28.18
CA ARG A 446 -23.80 2.31 29.17
C ARG A 446 -23.82 2.99 30.53
N LEU A 447 -23.46 4.27 30.60
CA LEU A 447 -23.43 5.05 31.84
C LEU A 447 -24.82 5.24 32.44
N ALA A 448 -25.86 5.42 31.61
CA ALA A 448 -27.25 5.45 32.04
C ALA A 448 -27.73 4.09 32.62
N LEU A 449 -27.27 2.97 32.06
CA LEU A 449 -27.56 1.63 32.58
C LEU A 449 -26.78 1.32 33.87
N GLU A 450 -25.51 1.71 33.96
CA GLU A 450 -24.69 1.57 35.17
C GLU A 450 -25.32 2.34 36.34
N THR A 451 -25.66 3.63 36.13
CA THR A 451 -26.32 4.46 37.16
C THR A 451 -27.71 3.94 37.55
N ALA A 452 -28.53 3.48 36.60
CA ALA A 452 -29.83 2.88 36.90
C ALA A 452 -29.71 1.55 37.68
N HIS A 453 -28.68 0.76 37.39
CA HIS A 453 -28.41 -0.52 38.07
C HIS A 453 -27.89 -0.31 39.50
N ASP A 454 -27.02 0.67 39.73
CA ASP A 454 -26.56 0.99 41.09
C ASP A 454 -27.68 1.62 41.93
N LEU A 455 -28.54 2.45 41.35
CA LEU A 455 -29.77 2.91 42.01
C LEU A 455 -30.72 1.74 42.33
N ALA A 456 -30.86 0.75 41.44
CA ALA A 456 -31.66 -0.44 41.70
C ALA A 456 -31.08 -1.31 42.83
N ARG A 457 -29.74 -1.41 42.93
CA ARG A 457 -29.05 -2.07 44.06
C ARG A 457 -29.27 -1.36 45.38
N GLU A 458 -29.19 -0.03 45.40
CA GLU A 458 -29.46 0.76 46.61
C GLU A 458 -30.92 0.57 47.08
N ASN A 459 -31.88 0.66 46.17
CA ASN A 459 -33.30 0.41 46.47
C ASN A 459 -33.55 -1.02 46.97
N LEU A 460 -32.87 -2.03 46.40
CA LEU A 460 -32.96 -3.41 46.88
C LEU A 460 -32.41 -3.54 48.31
N ALA A 461 -31.23 -2.97 48.59
CA ALA A 461 -30.63 -3.00 49.92
C ALA A 461 -31.49 -2.28 50.98
N LEU A 462 -32.14 -1.16 50.61
CA LEU A 462 -33.12 -0.48 51.47
C LEU A 462 -34.34 -1.37 51.73
N SER A 463 -34.92 -1.99 50.69
CA SER A 463 -36.07 -2.89 50.85
C SER A 463 -35.72 -4.16 51.65
N GLU A 464 -34.51 -4.71 51.50
CA GLU A 464 -34.01 -5.81 52.33
C GLU A 464 -33.89 -5.38 53.81
N ALA A 465 -33.40 -4.17 54.09
CA ALA A 465 -33.33 -3.63 55.44
C ALA A 465 -34.72 -3.40 56.05
N GLU A 466 -35.68 -2.87 55.29
CA GLU A 466 -37.09 -2.75 55.70
C GLU A 466 -37.72 -4.11 55.98
N ASN A 467 -37.53 -5.09 55.10
CA ASN A 467 -38.01 -6.46 55.30
C ASN A 467 -37.40 -7.10 56.56
N MET A 468 -36.11 -6.90 56.81
CA MET A 468 -35.44 -7.36 58.05
C MET A 468 -36.01 -6.67 59.30
N GLN A 469 -36.38 -5.38 59.23
CA GLN A 469 -37.05 -4.68 60.32
C GLN A 469 -38.48 -5.20 60.54
N ILE A 470 -39.25 -5.45 59.47
CA ILE A 470 -40.59 -6.06 59.54
C ILE A 470 -40.51 -7.47 60.14
N GLN A 471 -39.54 -8.28 59.73
CA GLN A 471 -39.32 -9.61 60.32
C GLN A 471 -38.99 -9.53 61.82
N ARG A 472 -38.10 -8.62 62.24
CA ARG A 472 -37.81 -8.39 63.67
C ARG A 472 -39.07 -7.97 64.43
N ASN A 473 -39.86 -7.03 63.90
CA ASN A 473 -41.11 -6.58 64.50
C ASN A 473 -42.12 -7.73 64.64
N LEU A 474 -42.24 -8.58 63.62
CA LEU A 474 -43.17 -9.71 63.60
C LEU A 474 -42.71 -10.85 64.53
N THR A 475 -41.40 -11.05 64.70
CA THR A 475 -40.84 -11.96 65.71
C THR A 475 -41.09 -11.41 67.12
N MET A 476 -40.81 -10.14 67.39
CA MET A 476 -41.12 -9.50 68.68
C MET A 476 -42.63 -9.53 68.98
N GLN A 477 -43.50 -9.37 67.98
CA GLN A 477 -44.95 -9.52 68.15
C GLN A 477 -45.34 -10.96 68.48
N LYS A 478 -44.72 -11.98 67.86
CA LYS A 478 -44.95 -13.38 68.22
C LYS A 478 -44.47 -13.69 69.63
N GLU A 479 -43.25 -13.31 69.99
CA GLU A 479 -42.69 -13.48 71.34
C GLU A 479 -43.58 -12.78 72.38
N MET A 480 -44.03 -11.55 72.09
CA MET A 480 -44.96 -10.83 72.96
C MET A 480 -46.34 -11.50 73.02
N GLN A 481 -46.85 -12.06 71.92
CA GLN A 481 -48.14 -12.76 71.88
C GLN A 481 -48.08 -14.14 72.54
N GLU A 482 -46.94 -14.83 72.50
CA GLU A 482 -46.67 -16.06 73.26
C GLU A 482 -46.59 -15.73 74.76
N ALA A 483 -45.88 -14.66 75.15
CA ALA A 483 -45.85 -14.15 76.53
C ALA A 483 -47.19 -13.55 77.02
N LEU A 484 -48.13 -13.29 76.11
CA LEU A 484 -49.51 -12.89 76.38
C LEU A 484 -50.54 -14.01 76.14
N ASP A 485 -50.12 -15.26 75.86
CA ASP A 485 -51.05 -16.38 75.73
C ASP A 485 -51.77 -16.60 77.07
N PRO A 486 -53.12 -16.49 77.14
CA PRO A 486 -53.87 -16.71 78.37
C PRO A 486 -53.70 -18.10 79.00
N LYS A 487 -52.93 -19.01 78.40
CA LYS A 487 -52.50 -20.29 78.97
C LYS A 487 -51.30 -20.17 79.91
N GLU A 488 -50.34 -19.28 79.63
CA GLU A 488 -49.29 -18.97 80.63
C GLU A 488 -49.94 -18.12 81.72
N GLY A 489 -50.08 -18.71 82.91
CA GLY A 489 -50.94 -18.21 83.98
C GLY A 489 -52.24 -18.98 84.17
N GLN A 490 -52.71 -19.81 83.23
CA GLN A 490 -53.78 -20.80 83.55
C GLN A 490 -53.30 -21.86 84.53
N GLY A 491 -52.03 -22.29 84.44
CA GLY A 491 -51.43 -23.20 85.42
C GLY A 491 -51.42 -22.60 86.83
N GLU A 492 -51.05 -21.32 86.95
CA GLU A 492 -51.04 -20.60 88.23
C GLU A 492 -52.46 -20.27 88.71
N LEU A 493 -53.37 -19.85 87.83
CA LEU A 493 -54.78 -19.65 88.15
C LEU A 493 -55.46 -20.96 88.52
N GLU A 494 -55.08 -22.09 87.94
CA GLU A 494 -55.54 -23.42 88.39
C GLU A 494 -54.93 -23.81 89.73
N MET A 495 -53.65 -23.53 89.98
CA MET A 495 -53.07 -23.75 91.31
C MET A 495 -53.73 -22.87 92.36
N LEU A 496 -53.99 -21.60 92.07
CA LEU A 496 -54.74 -20.67 92.92
C LEU A 496 -56.21 -21.09 93.06
N ARG A 497 -56.87 -21.61 92.02
CA ARG A 497 -58.22 -22.19 92.12
C ARG A 497 -58.24 -23.46 92.95
N ARG A 498 -57.24 -24.34 92.81
CA ARG A 498 -57.06 -25.55 93.64
C ARG A 498 -56.74 -25.16 95.08
N GLU A 499 -55.95 -24.11 95.31
CA GLU A 499 -55.63 -23.61 96.64
C GLU A 499 -56.82 -22.87 97.27
N ILE A 500 -57.62 -22.11 96.52
CA ILE A 500 -58.93 -21.59 96.94
C ILE A 500 -59.89 -22.74 97.25
N THR A 501 -59.85 -23.85 96.49
CA THR A 501 -60.67 -25.05 96.77
C THR A 501 -60.17 -25.76 98.03
N ARG A 502 -58.85 -25.78 98.27
CA ARG A 502 -58.22 -26.24 99.52
C ARG A 502 -58.57 -25.35 100.69
N MET A 503 -58.56 -24.02 100.54
CA MET A 503 -58.97 -23.06 101.56
C MET A 503 -60.46 -23.18 101.85
N LYS A 504 -61.32 -23.35 100.84
CA LYS A 504 -62.75 -23.67 101.03
C LYS A 504 -62.96 -25.00 101.73
N LYS A 505 -62.14 -26.02 101.43
CA LYS A 505 -62.15 -27.30 102.14
C LYS A 505 -61.67 -27.14 103.58
N ASN A 506 -60.57 -26.43 103.82
CA ASN A 506 -60.06 -26.10 105.14
C ASN A 506 -61.05 -25.26 105.94
N LEU A 507 -61.84 -24.39 105.29
CA LEU A 507 -62.90 -23.61 105.91
C LEU A 507 -64.11 -24.49 106.25
N SER A 508 -64.51 -25.42 105.36
CA SER A 508 -65.51 -26.46 105.66
C SER A 508 -65.05 -27.42 106.77
N ASP A 509 -63.76 -27.75 106.82
CA ASP A 509 -63.16 -28.58 107.85
C ASP A 509 -62.93 -27.77 109.15
N LEU A 510 -62.79 -26.43 109.08
CA LEU A 510 -62.89 -25.51 110.24
C LEU A 510 -64.33 -25.43 110.75
N GLU A 511 -65.33 -25.35 109.88
CA GLU A 511 -66.75 -25.35 110.25
C GLU A 511 -67.15 -26.69 110.89
N LYS A 512 -66.64 -27.81 110.38
CA LYS A 512 -66.72 -29.11 111.05
C LYS A 512 -65.99 -29.08 112.38
N SER A 513 -64.75 -28.59 112.44
CA SER A 513 -63.98 -28.48 113.68
C SER A 513 -64.66 -27.59 114.73
N ILE A 514 -65.35 -26.51 114.32
CA ILE A 514 -66.15 -25.63 115.18
C ILE A 514 -67.42 -26.34 115.66
N ASN A 515 -68.09 -27.12 114.81
CA ASN A 515 -69.25 -27.92 115.20
C ASN A 515 -68.87 -29.16 116.04
N GLU A 516 -67.65 -29.67 115.87
CA GLU A 516 -67.07 -30.78 116.62
C GLU A 516 -66.43 -30.30 117.93
N LEU A 517 -65.96 -29.04 118.00
CA LEU A 517 -65.66 -28.30 119.22
C LEU A 517 -66.95 -28.04 120.02
N LYS A 518 -68.03 -27.58 119.38
CA LYS A 518 -69.36 -27.49 120.03
C LYS A 518 -69.85 -28.84 120.58
N ARG A 519 -69.48 -29.96 119.93
CA ARG A 519 -69.78 -31.32 120.39
C ARG A 519 -68.82 -31.83 121.48
N ARG A 520 -67.55 -31.41 121.48
CA ARG A 520 -66.54 -31.74 122.52
C ARG A 520 -66.70 -30.90 123.79
N THR A 521 -67.08 -29.62 123.70
CA THR A 521 -67.32 -28.75 124.86
C THR A 521 -68.53 -29.18 125.71
N MET A 522 -69.39 -30.06 125.19
CA MET A 522 -70.54 -30.61 125.91
C MET A 522 -70.22 -31.91 126.68
N LEU A 523 -69.10 -32.58 126.39
CA LEU A 523 -68.79 -33.91 126.92
C LEU A 523 -67.37 -34.05 127.53
N GLN A 524 -66.66 -32.94 127.73
CA GLN A 524 -65.42 -32.88 128.52
C GLN A 524 -65.54 -31.99 129.76
N LEU A 525 -66.71 -32.01 130.40
CA LEU A 525 -66.92 -31.52 131.78
C LEU A 525 -67.19 -32.66 132.78
N GLN A 526 -66.65 -33.87 132.51
CA GLN A 526 -66.38 -34.87 133.55
C GLN A 526 -64.94 -35.38 133.48
N ARG A 527 -64.16 -34.91 134.46
CA ARG A 527 -62.98 -35.55 135.04
C ARG A 527 -61.73 -35.68 134.15
N ASN A 528 -61.01 -34.56 134.13
CA ASN A 528 -59.55 -34.54 134.21
C ASN A 528 -58.99 -35.68 135.07
N LYS A 529 -58.02 -36.42 134.52
CA LYS A 529 -56.79 -36.79 135.25
C LYS A 529 -55.72 -37.20 134.24
N ASN A 530 -54.60 -36.47 134.29
CA ASN A 530 -53.18 -36.84 134.08
C ASN A 530 -52.88 -38.10 133.23
N GLU A 531 -51.85 -38.17 132.38
CA GLU A 531 -50.46 -37.69 132.51
C GLU A 531 -49.96 -37.31 131.09
N LEU A 532 -49.33 -36.15 130.88
CA LEU A 532 -47.89 -35.89 131.03
C LEU A 532 -46.98 -36.96 130.35
N ASP A 533 -46.20 -36.49 129.38
CA ASP A 533 -45.04 -37.12 128.73
C ASP A 533 -45.24 -38.38 127.85
N LYS A 534 -45.01 -38.24 126.53
CA LYS A 534 -43.75 -38.69 125.88
C LYS A 534 -43.69 -38.50 124.35
N SER A 535 -42.47 -38.18 123.88
CA SER A 535 -41.89 -38.41 122.53
C SER A 535 -42.62 -37.78 121.33
N ILE A 536 -42.06 -36.86 120.53
CA ILE A 536 -40.70 -36.71 119.95
C ILE A 536 -40.25 -37.90 119.07
N ALA A 537 -39.98 -37.55 117.80
CA ALA A 537 -39.15 -38.18 116.78
C ALA A 537 -39.70 -39.32 115.88
N GLN A 538 -39.15 -39.31 114.64
CA GLN A 538 -39.23 -40.32 113.55
C GLN A 538 -40.58 -40.29 112.78
N ILE A 539 -40.64 -40.55 111.46
CA ILE A 539 -39.85 -41.46 110.61
C ILE A 539 -39.39 -40.82 109.28
N ILE A 540 -38.31 -41.39 108.72
CA ILE A 540 -37.58 -41.02 107.49
C ILE A 540 -37.87 -42.03 106.35
N ASN A 541 -37.59 -41.65 105.07
CA ASN A 541 -37.49 -42.54 103.88
C ASN A 541 -38.83 -43.07 103.28
N ARG A 542 -38.96 -43.48 101.99
CA ARG A 542 -37.96 -43.74 100.92
C ARG A 542 -38.52 -43.83 99.47
N ASP A 543 -37.57 -43.86 98.53
CA ASP A 543 -37.46 -44.72 97.33
C ASP A 543 -37.89 -44.30 95.90
N LYS A 544 -37.20 -44.96 94.95
CA LYS A 544 -36.97 -44.66 93.52
C LYS A 544 -37.68 -45.69 92.62
N LEU A 545 -37.83 -45.41 91.32
CA LEU A 545 -37.74 -46.47 90.28
C LEU A 545 -37.32 -45.94 88.88
N LYS A 546 -36.99 -46.85 87.95
CA LYS A 546 -36.21 -46.63 86.69
C LYS A 546 -36.82 -47.34 85.45
N ARG A 547 -36.27 -47.04 84.24
CA ARG A 547 -36.33 -47.78 82.92
C ARG A 547 -37.64 -47.59 82.12
N THR A 548 -37.76 -47.70 80.77
CA THR A 548 -36.93 -48.11 79.58
C THR A 548 -37.06 -47.05 78.43
N GLY A 549 -36.53 -47.14 77.18
CA GLY A 549 -35.44 -47.95 76.58
C GLY A 549 -35.63 -48.40 75.09
N GLN A 550 -34.78 -47.90 74.15
CA GLN A 550 -34.50 -48.36 72.75
C GLN A 550 -35.58 -48.24 71.64
N PRO A 551 -35.25 -48.34 70.30
CA PRO A 551 -33.93 -48.43 69.61
C PRO A 551 -33.70 -47.50 68.38
N THR A 552 -32.45 -47.51 67.88
CA THR A 552 -31.91 -46.85 66.67
C THR A 552 -32.09 -47.64 65.36
N ARG A 553 -32.29 -46.95 64.21
CA ARG A 553 -32.05 -47.53 62.86
C ARG A 553 -31.88 -46.56 61.66
N SER A 554 -31.81 -45.24 61.86
CA SER A 554 -31.86 -44.25 60.75
C SER A 554 -30.51 -43.71 60.25
N VAL A 555 -29.45 -43.77 61.06
CA VAL A 555 -28.25 -42.93 60.86
C VAL A 555 -27.22 -43.55 59.89
N ASP A 556 -27.13 -44.88 59.81
CA ASP A 556 -26.10 -45.56 58.99
C ASP A 556 -26.30 -45.43 57.47
N ASN A 557 -27.54 -45.16 57.02
CA ASN A 557 -27.83 -44.95 55.60
C ASN A 557 -27.51 -43.52 55.15
N GLU A 558 -27.73 -42.52 56.02
CA GLU A 558 -27.33 -41.13 55.76
C GLU A 558 -25.80 -40.98 55.72
N ILE A 559 -25.08 -41.66 56.61
CA ILE A 559 -23.60 -41.66 56.59
C ILE A 559 -23.04 -42.25 55.29
N LYS A 560 -23.69 -43.26 54.69
CA LYS A 560 -23.29 -43.81 53.38
C LYS A 560 -23.64 -42.89 52.21
N ALA A 561 -24.82 -42.27 52.23
CA ALA A 561 -25.20 -41.28 51.21
C ALA A 561 -24.25 -40.07 51.21
N LEU A 562 -23.84 -39.58 52.39
CA LEU A 562 -22.88 -38.49 52.53
C LEU A 562 -21.46 -38.89 52.08
N HIS A 563 -21.02 -40.14 52.28
CA HIS A 563 -19.73 -40.60 51.75
C HIS A 563 -19.71 -40.69 50.22
N ASN A 564 -20.77 -41.20 49.59
CA ASN A 564 -20.85 -41.25 48.13
C ASN A 564 -20.86 -39.82 47.53
N LYS A 565 -21.66 -38.92 48.11
CA LYS A 565 -21.72 -37.52 47.67
C LYS A 565 -20.41 -36.76 47.91
N LYS A 566 -19.66 -37.10 48.96
CA LYS A 566 -18.29 -36.59 49.17
C LYS A 566 -17.33 -37.08 48.07
N ALA A 567 -17.41 -38.35 47.67
CA ALA A 567 -16.57 -38.89 46.60
C ALA A 567 -16.90 -38.27 45.23
N GLU A 568 -18.18 -38.07 44.91
CA GLU A 568 -18.63 -37.35 43.70
C GLU A 568 -18.08 -35.91 43.67
N LEU A 569 -18.23 -35.16 44.78
CA LEU A 569 -17.70 -33.79 44.87
C LEU A 569 -16.16 -33.75 44.83
N GLN A 570 -15.45 -34.76 45.33
CA GLN A 570 -14.00 -34.83 45.20
C GLN A 570 -13.57 -35.06 43.74
N ALA A 571 -14.27 -35.91 42.99
CA ALA A 571 -14.02 -36.12 41.56
C ALA A 571 -14.35 -34.87 40.72
N GLU A 572 -15.40 -34.12 41.06
CA GLU A 572 -15.71 -32.83 40.42
C GLU A 572 -14.62 -31.77 40.70
N VAL A 573 -14.09 -31.72 41.92
CA VAL A 573 -12.97 -30.82 42.28
C VAL A 573 -11.69 -31.20 41.53
N GLU A 574 -11.31 -32.48 41.48
CA GLU A 574 -10.12 -32.93 40.74
C GLU A 574 -10.22 -32.62 39.23
N ASN A 575 -11.41 -32.75 38.65
CA ASN A 575 -11.66 -32.41 37.24
C ASN A 575 -11.63 -30.88 37.00
N ALA A 576 -12.16 -30.08 37.93
CA ALA A 576 -12.07 -28.62 37.88
C ALA A 576 -10.62 -28.11 38.08
N GLU A 577 -9.81 -28.78 38.89
CA GLU A 577 -8.38 -28.51 39.03
C GLU A 577 -7.57 -28.90 37.78
N ALA A 578 -7.95 -29.99 37.10
CA ALA A 578 -7.36 -30.37 35.81
C ALA A 578 -7.70 -29.35 34.72
N MET A 579 -8.96 -28.89 34.65
CA MET A 579 -9.40 -27.85 33.73
C MET A 579 -8.69 -26.50 34.00
N ASN A 580 -8.56 -26.09 35.27
CA ASN A 580 -7.78 -24.90 35.63
C ASN A 580 -6.30 -25.02 35.25
N ARG A 581 -5.67 -26.19 35.43
CA ARG A 581 -4.29 -26.44 34.97
C ARG A 581 -4.15 -26.33 33.45
N ALA A 582 -5.14 -26.81 32.69
CA ALA A 582 -5.17 -26.65 31.23
C ALA A 582 -5.29 -25.18 30.81
N LEU A 583 -6.21 -24.42 31.42
CA LEU A 583 -6.40 -22.99 31.15
C LEU A 583 -5.18 -22.14 31.54
N LEU A 584 -4.49 -22.48 32.64
CA LEU A 584 -3.23 -21.82 33.01
C LEU A 584 -2.10 -22.12 32.02
N ALA A 585 -2.03 -23.35 31.49
CA ALA A 585 -1.04 -23.72 30.47
C ALA A 585 -1.34 -23.07 29.10
N GLU A 586 -2.61 -22.87 28.76
CA GLU A 586 -3.02 -22.12 27.56
C GLU A 586 -2.70 -20.62 27.73
N ARG A 587 -3.04 -20.04 28.88
CA ARG A 587 -2.68 -18.65 29.21
C ARG A 587 -1.17 -18.42 29.12
N ALA A 588 -0.33 -19.31 29.65
CA ALA A 588 1.12 -19.19 29.55
C ALA A 588 1.64 -19.20 28.09
N LYS A 589 0.95 -19.88 27.16
CA LYS A 589 1.28 -19.82 25.72
C LYS A 589 0.88 -18.49 25.10
N ILE A 590 -0.28 -17.95 25.51
CA ILE A 590 -0.76 -16.63 25.05
C ILE A 590 0.18 -15.53 25.57
N ASP A 591 0.58 -15.59 26.85
CA ASP A 591 1.52 -14.64 27.46
C ASP A 591 2.89 -14.68 26.73
N ALA A 592 3.41 -15.87 26.41
CA ALA A 592 4.65 -16.01 25.63
C ALA A 592 4.52 -15.51 24.17
N ALA A 593 3.37 -15.70 23.53
CA ALA A 593 3.10 -15.15 22.19
C ALA A 593 2.97 -13.62 22.21
N LEU A 594 2.38 -13.06 23.28
CA LEU A 594 2.32 -11.61 23.50
C LEU A 594 3.71 -11.01 23.73
N GLU A 595 4.58 -11.68 24.49
CA GLU A 595 5.98 -11.25 24.67
C GLU A 595 6.76 -11.26 23.33
N SER A 596 6.59 -12.30 22.49
CA SER A 596 7.18 -12.34 21.15
C SER A 596 6.70 -11.18 20.27
N MET A 597 5.38 -10.96 20.20
CA MET A 597 4.81 -9.82 19.46
C MET A 597 5.25 -8.47 20.03
N HIS A 598 5.46 -8.34 21.34
CA HIS A 598 6.01 -7.11 21.94
C HIS A 598 7.48 -6.89 21.55
N SER A 599 8.28 -7.95 21.43
CA SER A 599 9.66 -7.85 20.94
C SER A 599 9.69 -7.38 19.49
N GLU A 600 8.91 -8.02 18.62
CA GLU A 600 8.76 -7.65 17.21
C GLU A 600 8.21 -6.22 17.04
N PHE A 601 7.26 -5.82 17.88
CA PHE A 601 6.73 -4.45 17.91
C PHE A 601 7.81 -3.43 18.34
N ASN A 602 8.63 -3.75 19.33
CA ASN A 602 9.71 -2.87 19.77
C ASN A 602 10.82 -2.74 18.70
N GLU A 603 11.18 -3.84 18.03
CA GLU A 603 12.15 -3.82 16.93
C GLU A 603 11.64 -3.01 15.73
N THR A 604 10.37 -3.20 15.33
CA THR A 604 9.75 -2.42 14.25
C THR A 604 9.60 -0.95 14.63
N THR A 605 9.25 -0.63 15.87
CA THR A 605 9.19 0.76 16.37
C THR A 605 10.57 1.43 16.36
N ALA A 606 11.63 0.70 16.74
CA ALA A 606 13.01 1.19 16.67
C ALA A 606 13.46 1.41 15.21
N ALA A 607 13.10 0.51 14.29
CA ALA A 607 13.37 0.65 12.87
C ALA A 607 12.65 1.87 12.25
N ILE A 608 11.39 2.12 12.63
CA ILE A 608 10.63 3.32 12.22
C ILE A 608 11.30 4.59 12.75
N ALA A 609 11.70 4.63 14.03
CA ALA A 609 12.38 5.78 14.61
C ALA A 609 13.73 6.09 13.92
N GLN A 610 14.48 5.06 13.52
CA GLN A 610 15.71 5.22 12.75
C GLN A 610 15.42 5.71 11.31
N ALA A 611 14.42 5.15 10.63
CA ALA A 611 14.00 5.59 9.30
C ALA A 611 13.52 7.05 9.28
N ASP A 612 12.80 7.51 10.32
CA ASP A 612 12.40 8.91 10.45
C ASP A 612 13.59 9.85 10.70
N LYS A 613 14.62 9.41 11.42
CA LYS A 613 15.87 10.16 11.61
C LYS A 613 16.60 10.34 10.28
N ASP A 614 16.70 9.28 9.47
CA ASP A 614 17.35 9.34 8.17
C ASP A 614 16.52 10.13 7.14
N LYS A 615 15.19 10.06 7.21
CA LYS A 615 14.28 10.92 6.44
C LYS A 615 14.46 12.40 6.75
N ARG A 616 14.61 12.79 8.02
CA ARG A 616 14.89 14.20 8.40
C ARG A 616 16.22 14.68 7.82
N ARG A 617 17.28 13.88 7.90
CA ARG A 617 18.59 14.16 7.27
C ARG A 617 18.48 14.33 5.74
N LEU A 618 17.66 13.50 5.07
CA LEU A 618 17.40 13.64 3.63
C LEU A 618 16.63 14.92 3.28
N ILE A 619 15.71 15.38 4.15
CA ILE A 619 15.00 16.65 3.97
C ILE A 619 15.95 17.84 4.16
N GLU A 620 16.82 17.82 5.18
CA GLU A 620 17.80 18.86 5.46
C GLU A 620 18.84 18.98 4.34
N THR A 621 19.44 17.86 3.92
CA THR A 621 20.40 17.83 2.79
C THR A 621 19.75 18.32 1.49
N LYS A 622 18.50 17.93 1.20
CA LYS A 622 17.76 18.46 0.06
C LYS A 622 17.55 19.98 0.16
N ALA A 623 17.12 20.48 1.31
CA ALA A 623 16.88 21.92 1.50
C ALA A 623 18.15 22.77 1.35
N VAL A 624 19.33 22.22 1.67
CA VAL A 624 20.63 22.87 1.37
C VAL A 624 20.99 22.76 -0.11
N LEU A 625 20.72 21.63 -0.77
CA LEU A 625 20.93 21.46 -2.22
C LEU A 625 20.06 22.40 -3.05
N ASP A 626 18.79 22.58 -2.68
CA ASP A 626 17.85 23.49 -3.34
C ASP A 626 18.31 24.96 -3.19
N LYS A 627 18.83 25.35 -2.02
CA LYS A 627 19.47 26.65 -1.81
C LYS A 627 20.74 26.83 -2.63
N ALA A 628 21.61 25.81 -2.69
CA ALA A 628 22.83 25.84 -3.50
C ALA A 628 22.50 26.05 -4.98
N THR A 629 21.52 25.30 -5.49
CA THR A 629 21.02 25.41 -6.87
C THR A 629 20.51 26.82 -7.16
N HIS A 630 19.70 27.40 -6.26
CA HIS A 630 19.16 28.75 -6.45
C HIS A 630 20.26 29.84 -6.45
N VAL A 631 21.28 29.70 -5.60
CA VAL A 631 22.44 30.60 -5.58
C VAL A 631 23.25 30.49 -6.88
N ILE A 632 23.47 29.28 -7.39
CA ILE A 632 24.18 29.03 -8.66
C ILE A 632 23.40 29.58 -9.85
N GLU A 633 22.08 29.38 -9.91
CA GLU A 633 21.24 29.99 -10.94
C GLU A 633 21.32 31.53 -10.91
N GLY A 634 21.35 32.13 -9.71
CA GLY A 634 21.50 33.57 -9.54
C GLY A 634 22.86 34.07 -10.05
N PHE A 635 23.94 33.34 -9.76
CA PHE A 635 25.27 33.60 -10.33
C PHE A 635 25.32 33.47 -11.84
N GLN A 636 24.76 32.40 -12.40
CA GLN A 636 24.70 32.19 -13.86
C GLN A 636 23.89 33.28 -14.55
N LYS A 637 22.77 33.72 -13.95
CA LYS A 637 21.97 34.85 -14.46
C LYS A 637 22.71 36.18 -14.34
N LEU A 638 23.54 36.40 -13.33
CA LEU A 638 24.42 37.57 -13.25
C LEU A 638 25.52 37.53 -14.32
N TYR A 639 26.19 36.39 -14.50
CA TYR A 639 27.28 36.21 -15.46
C TYR A 639 26.78 36.35 -16.91
N ALA A 640 25.67 35.70 -17.26
CA ALA A 640 25.06 35.82 -18.59
C ALA A 640 24.53 37.23 -18.91
N ASN A 641 24.31 38.06 -17.89
CA ASN A 641 23.93 39.46 -18.04
C ASN A 641 25.07 40.43 -17.68
N ALA A 642 26.32 39.98 -17.48
CA ALA A 642 27.40 40.84 -17.00
C ALA A 642 27.67 42.00 -17.97
N ASP A 643 27.79 41.71 -19.27
CA ASP A 643 27.96 42.72 -20.32
C ASP A 643 26.76 43.67 -20.44
N SER A 644 25.54 43.16 -20.20
CA SER A 644 24.29 43.93 -20.22
C SER A 644 24.17 44.86 -19.00
N LEU A 645 24.58 44.39 -17.82
CA LEU A 645 24.61 45.17 -16.58
C LEU A 645 25.73 46.21 -16.59
N LEU A 646 26.92 45.88 -17.13
CA LEU A 646 28.00 46.85 -17.39
C LEU A 646 27.58 47.95 -18.38
N ALA A 647 26.67 47.65 -19.32
CA ALA A 647 26.12 48.63 -20.24
C ALA A 647 24.95 49.46 -19.67
N GLN A 648 24.24 48.96 -18.64
CA GLN A 648 23.07 49.64 -18.04
C GLN A 648 23.39 50.39 -16.74
N VAL A 649 24.33 49.88 -15.94
CA VAL A 649 24.69 50.41 -14.62
C VAL A 649 26.06 51.05 -14.72
N GLY A 650 26.07 52.38 -14.92
CA GLY A 650 27.31 53.15 -15.14
C GLY A 650 28.27 53.25 -13.95
N GLU A 651 27.99 52.58 -12.83
CA GLU A 651 28.83 52.57 -11.63
C GLU A 651 29.32 51.14 -11.32
N PRO A 652 30.65 50.87 -11.37
CA PRO A 652 31.22 49.55 -11.08
C PRO A 652 30.91 49.04 -9.65
N GLU A 653 30.63 49.96 -8.73
CA GLU A 653 30.46 49.68 -7.30
C GLU A 653 29.16 48.90 -7.00
N GLU A 654 28.07 49.15 -7.73
CA GLU A 654 26.82 48.40 -7.53
C GLU A 654 26.92 46.96 -8.06
N VAL A 655 27.67 46.75 -9.16
CA VAL A 655 27.99 45.41 -9.68
C VAL A 655 28.89 44.66 -8.70
N ALA A 656 29.91 45.32 -8.14
CA ALA A 656 30.76 44.75 -7.11
C ALA A 656 29.96 44.33 -5.84
N GLN A 657 29.07 45.19 -5.34
CA GLN A 657 28.22 44.86 -4.18
C GLN A 657 27.26 43.69 -4.46
N ARG A 658 26.75 43.55 -5.69
CA ARG A 658 25.96 42.36 -6.07
C ARG A 658 26.83 41.10 -6.05
N PHE A 659 28.00 41.13 -6.68
CA PHE A 659 28.95 40.02 -6.61
C PHE A 659 29.33 39.67 -5.15
N GLU A 660 29.51 40.65 -4.28
CA GLU A 660 29.85 40.44 -2.86
C GLU A 660 28.72 39.75 -2.07
N ARG A 661 27.45 40.13 -2.31
CA ARG A 661 26.30 39.43 -1.70
C ARG A 661 26.15 38.00 -2.19
N TYR A 662 26.37 37.76 -3.47
CA TYR A 662 26.28 36.42 -4.05
C TYR A 662 27.44 35.52 -3.59
N THR A 663 28.68 36.03 -3.55
CA THR A 663 29.86 35.30 -3.04
C THR A 663 29.74 34.96 -1.56
N ALA A 664 29.22 35.88 -0.72
CA ALA A 664 28.86 35.57 0.66
C ALA A 664 27.78 34.48 0.76
N GLY A 665 26.80 34.47 -0.16
CA GLY A 665 25.79 33.41 -0.28
C GLY A 665 26.39 32.04 -0.61
N VAL A 666 27.35 31.97 -1.53
CA VAL A 666 28.11 30.72 -1.81
C VAL A 666 28.91 30.29 -0.59
N ARG A 667 29.65 31.19 0.07
CA ARG A 667 30.45 30.88 1.26
C ARG A 667 29.58 30.29 2.39
N GLY A 668 28.40 30.86 2.63
CA GLY A 668 27.44 30.33 3.62
C GLY A 668 26.74 29.02 3.23
N VAL A 669 26.62 28.70 1.93
CA VAL A 669 26.16 27.38 1.45
C VAL A 669 27.27 26.34 1.62
N ILE A 670 28.51 26.68 1.26
CA ILE A 670 29.70 25.84 1.41
C ILE A 670 29.89 25.47 2.89
N GLN A 671 29.87 26.45 3.81
CA GLN A 671 30.06 26.20 5.23
C GLN A 671 29.04 25.22 5.82
N ARG A 672 27.74 25.37 5.48
CA ARG A 672 26.69 24.43 5.91
C ARG A 672 26.82 23.05 5.31
N LEU A 673 27.35 22.94 4.08
CA LEU A 673 27.65 21.65 3.47
C LEU A 673 28.82 20.96 4.17
N THR A 674 29.84 21.71 4.60
CA THR A 674 30.95 21.19 5.40
C THR A 674 30.45 20.67 6.76
N GLU A 675 29.65 21.45 7.50
CA GLU A 675 29.03 21.02 8.77
C GLU A 675 28.23 19.72 8.61
N ILE A 676 27.41 19.61 7.55
CA ILE A 676 26.64 18.41 7.21
C ILE A 676 27.52 17.21 6.83
N LEU A 677 28.69 17.44 6.22
CA LEU A 677 29.65 16.41 5.84
C LEU A 677 30.52 15.93 7.01
N GLU A 678 30.68 16.74 8.06
CA GLU A 678 31.40 16.36 9.28
C GLU A 678 30.57 15.40 10.15
N ASP A 679 29.24 15.60 10.23
CA ASP A 679 28.32 14.87 11.11
C ASP A 679 27.91 13.42 10.69
N GLY A 680 28.36 12.92 9.54
CA GLY A 680 28.27 11.48 9.21
C GLY A 680 27.97 11.12 7.75
N ASP A 681 27.90 9.82 7.46
CA ASP A 681 27.85 9.26 6.10
C ASP A 681 26.67 9.76 5.26
N LEU A 682 26.96 10.68 4.33
CA LEU A 682 26.09 10.96 3.19
C LEU A 682 26.15 9.81 2.18
N ALA A 683 24.97 9.40 1.69
CA ALA A 683 24.84 8.45 0.61
C ALA A 683 25.68 8.85 -0.61
N THR A 684 26.33 7.89 -1.27
CA THR A 684 27.34 8.11 -2.31
C THR A 684 26.85 9.00 -3.47
N ASN A 685 25.57 8.88 -3.85
CA ASN A 685 24.95 9.74 -4.88
C ASN A 685 24.89 11.23 -4.49
N ALA A 686 24.79 11.56 -3.20
CA ALA A 686 24.84 12.94 -2.71
C ALA A 686 26.28 13.48 -2.76
N LYS A 687 27.28 12.68 -2.36
CA LYS A 687 28.72 13.02 -2.48
C LYS A 687 29.08 13.35 -3.94
N VAL A 688 28.70 12.50 -4.90
CA VAL A 688 28.96 12.71 -6.34
C VAL A 688 28.29 13.99 -6.88
N ARG A 689 27.03 14.25 -6.50
CA ARG A 689 26.33 15.50 -6.90
C ARG A 689 27.00 16.74 -6.30
N LEU A 690 27.41 16.70 -5.04
CA LEU A 690 28.12 17.79 -4.38
C LEU A 690 29.48 18.06 -5.02
N SER A 691 30.29 17.02 -5.27
CA SER A 691 31.56 17.12 -6.00
C SER A 691 31.39 17.78 -7.39
N THR A 692 30.35 17.36 -8.14
CA THR A 692 30.03 17.96 -9.44
C THR A 692 29.63 19.43 -9.33
N LEU A 693 28.85 19.79 -8.30
CA LEU A 693 28.39 21.15 -8.04
C LEU A 693 29.56 22.08 -7.65
N VAL A 694 30.44 21.61 -6.76
CA VAL A 694 31.65 22.33 -6.32
C VAL A 694 32.59 22.59 -7.49
N ARG A 695 32.84 21.59 -8.35
CA ARG A 695 33.64 21.77 -9.58
C ARG A 695 33.03 22.78 -10.54
N SER A 696 31.71 22.77 -10.71
CA SER A 696 31.00 23.76 -11.54
C SER A 696 31.13 25.18 -10.98
N CYS A 697 30.96 25.35 -9.66
CA CYS A 697 31.17 26.64 -8.98
C CYS A 697 32.61 27.13 -9.15
N ARG A 698 33.60 26.25 -8.90
CA ARG A 698 35.03 26.51 -9.05
C ARG A 698 35.38 26.96 -10.46
N GLY A 699 34.93 26.25 -11.49
CA GLY A 699 35.16 26.62 -12.90
C GLY A 699 34.55 27.98 -13.26
N THR A 700 33.37 28.29 -12.72
CA THR A 700 32.70 29.59 -12.93
C THR A 700 33.45 30.72 -12.24
N LEU A 701 33.92 30.52 -11.00
CA LEU A 701 34.74 31.48 -10.25
C LEU A 701 36.09 31.73 -10.94
N LEU A 702 36.74 30.69 -11.45
CA LEU A 702 38.00 30.80 -12.19
C LEU A 702 37.83 31.65 -13.47
N GLY A 703 36.74 31.43 -14.21
CA GLY A 703 36.39 32.23 -15.38
C GLY A 703 36.17 33.72 -15.06
N CYS A 704 35.49 34.01 -13.95
CA CYS A 704 35.34 35.39 -13.45
C CYS A 704 36.69 36.02 -13.06
N ALA A 705 37.57 35.26 -12.40
CA ALA A 705 38.89 35.73 -11.98
C ALA A 705 39.80 36.12 -13.15
N MET A 706 39.66 35.45 -14.29
CA MET A 706 40.44 35.76 -15.51
C MET A 706 39.93 37.01 -16.25
N GLN A 707 38.74 37.52 -15.92
CA GLN A 707 38.14 38.70 -16.57
C GLN A 707 38.14 39.96 -15.69
N LEU A 708 38.19 39.81 -14.37
CA LEU A 708 38.21 40.92 -13.41
C LEU A 708 39.59 40.99 -12.73
N ASP A 709 40.28 42.12 -12.89
CA ASP A 709 41.64 42.40 -12.40
C ASP A 709 41.70 42.62 -10.86
N GLY A 710 40.99 41.77 -10.11
CA GLY A 710 40.76 41.82 -8.67
C GLY A 710 41.23 40.54 -7.96
N ALA A 711 42.42 40.06 -8.32
CA ALA A 711 42.94 38.72 -7.99
C ALA A 711 42.77 38.30 -6.51
N GLY A 712 43.18 39.17 -5.56
CA GLY A 712 43.37 38.79 -4.16
C GLY A 712 42.12 38.43 -3.34
N ARG A 713 40.89 38.61 -3.87
CA ARG A 713 39.64 38.17 -3.19
C ARG A 713 38.99 36.94 -3.81
N ILE A 714 39.40 36.53 -5.01
CA ILE A 714 38.89 35.31 -5.65
C ILE A 714 39.78 34.10 -5.30
N GLU A 715 41.07 34.31 -5.03
CA GLU A 715 41.98 33.28 -4.51
C GLU A 715 41.46 32.66 -3.20
N GLU A 716 41.06 33.47 -2.21
CA GLU A 716 40.50 32.98 -0.93
C GLU A 716 39.26 32.07 -1.12
N MET A 717 38.43 32.37 -2.12
CA MET A 717 37.26 31.55 -2.45
C MET A 717 37.58 30.28 -3.25
N LEU A 718 38.69 30.28 -4.00
CA LEU A 718 39.20 29.11 -4.68
C LEU A 718 39.84 28.14 -3.68
N ASP A 719 40.53 28.67 -2.66
CA ASP A 719 41.07 27.89 -1.54
C ASP A 719 39.94 27.26 -0.69
N ASP A 720 38.88 28.00 -0.35
CA ASP A 720 37.67 27.46 0.30
C ASP A 720 37.03 26.33 -0.53
N ALA A 721 36.93 26.51 -1.85
CA ALA A 721 36.38 25.49 -2.76
C ALA A 721 37.29 24.25 -2.88
N GLU A 722 38.61 24.43 -2.89
CA GLU A 722 39.57 23.31 -2.84
C GLU A 722 39.52 22.58 -1.51
N ALA A 723 39.35 23.28 -0.38
CA ALA A 723 39.22 22.64 0.93
C ALA A 723 38.02 21.69 0.96
N VAL A 724 36.88 22.09 0.39
CA VAL A 724 35.69 21.23 0.28
C VAL A 724 35.88 20.09 -0.74
N GLU A 725 36.54 20.32 -1.87
CA GLU A 725 36.87 19.24 -2.82
C GLU A 725 37.83 18.20 -2.21
N ARG A 726 38.77 18.63 -1.36
CA ARG A 726 39.68 17.76 -0.59
C ARG A 726 38.95 16.98 0.51
N LEU A 727 38.02 17.60 1.24
CA LEU A 727 37.20 16.91 2.25
C LEU A 727 36.26 15.87 1.62
N LEU A 728 35.69 16.16 0.44
CA LEU A 728 34.88 15.20 -0.31
C LEU A 728 35.70 13.99 -0.81
N THR A 729 36.96 14.20 -1.19
CA THR A 729 37.85 13.14 -1.71
C THR A 729 38.63 12.38 -0.63
N GLN A 730 38.77 12.91 0.59
CA GLN A 730 39.34 12.19 1.74
C GLN A 730 38.33 11.26 2.46
N LYS A 731 37.02 11.40 2.19
CA LYS A 731 35.96 10.53 2.71
C LYS A 731 35.37 9.57 1.63
N GLU A 732 36.16 9.29 0.60
CA GLU A 732 35.98 8.18 -0.37
C GLU A 732 37.05 7.10 -0.13
#